data_AF-A0A1C6QIX0-F1
#
_entry.id   AF-A0A1C6QIX0-F1
#
_cell.length_a   1.000
_cell.length_b   1.000
_cell.length_c   1.000
_cell.angle_alpha   90.00
_cell.angle_beta   90.00
_cell.angle_gamma   90.00
#
_symmetry.space_group_name_H-M   'P 1'
#
loop_
_entity.id
_entity.type
_entity.pdbx_description
1 polymer ?
#
loop_
_entity_poly.entity_id
_entity_poly.type
_entity_poly.pdbx_seq_one_letter_code
_entity_poly.pdbx_strand_id
1 'polypeptide(L)'
;MNKSIPCVLMRAGTSRGPFFLREWLPEGDEARDQAFIGAIGASDPLQLDGVGGGSTLNSKVAIVSRSSRPGCDIDYLFAQVGVGHQSVDTRPNCGNMLSGVAPFAIEQGLVSATDGTTNVRVYNVNTGSRIDVTVRTPGGRVTYEGDARIDGVAGTAAPILLNFLDAWGAVTGKVFPTGKRIDTIDGIQVTCIDAAMPLMIVRAGDLGVTGREKPAALDANTALLERLERLRLEAGRMMGLGDVSNSVIPKPVLVSAGESDDNITSRYFTPRKCHASHAVTGAIGVASAFALPGTVASGQARDPGRHRLVVLHPAGRIDIEVELNGCEDGATVERAALVRTARKIMQGELHLPEYVFSRPEPTGAELSTFPNKAFTIIVPTRAGGGNDTMARIIAAKLAPLLGQEVVVDNRAGANGAIASEYVARSAPDGHTLMFGYVGTHAMNPALQRLGYDPVEDFAPIGLVGSSPTLMVTHPEKGAPDLDTLIARLMDSPRRFSYASAGDGTPPHFAAELFQLSSGTSMSSSTFEGAAPAIADTVAGRSQVMFPSLFTAYPFIRAGQLRALGVAGPKRLEALPEVATLAEQGVSGLDVEQWYGLFAPAGTPPASIDRLNRALNQVLCDPEVVARFQSHGARAEPGTTEALAQRLQRDLERWRKVVARARIAPKEQSQLALY
;
A
#
# COMPACT_ATOMS: atom_id res chain seq x y z
N MET A 1 20.52 19.18 17.49
CA MET A 1 19.30 19.68 16.82
C MET A 1 18.28 20.05 17.89
N ASN A 2 17.48 21.11 17.69
CA ASN A 2 16.48 21.50 18.68
C ASN A 2 15.36 20.45 18.72
N LYS A 3 15.15 19.79 19.86
CA LYS A 3 14.20 18.67 20.03
C LYS A 3 12.74 19.14 20.15
N SER A 4 12.55 20.45 20.19
CA SER A 4 11.24 21.11 20.17
C SER A 4 11.26 22.07 19.00
N ILE A 5 10.25 22.00 18.14
CA ILE A 5 10.06 22.92 17.04
C ILE A 5 8.70 23.61 17.15
N PRO A 6 8.58 24.90 16.83
CA PRO A 6 7.29 25.55 16.76
C PRO A 6 6.40 24.84 15.72
N CYS A 7 5.11 24.74 16.01
CA CYS A 7 4.15 24.01 15.20
C CYS A 7 2.79 24.69 15.25
N VAL A 8 2.13 24.79 14.11
CA VAL A 8 0.71 25.16 14.02
C VAL A 8 -0.07 24.01 13.41
N LEU A 9 -0.94 23.38 14.20
CA LEU A 9 -1.86 22.37 13.69
C LEU A 9 -3.08 23.08 13.09
N MET A 10 -3.37 22.81 11.82
CA MET A 10 -4.53 23.40 11.15
C MET A 10 -5.40 22.34 10.48
N ARG A 11 -6.70 22.62 10.42
CA ARG A 11 -7.56 22.07 9.38
C ARG A 11 -7.44 22.97 8.16
N ALA A 12 -7.18 22.39 7.01
CA ALA A 12 -7.10 23.09 5.73
C ALA A 12 -7.90 22.30 4.69
N GLY A 13 -9.05 22.85 4.29
CA GLY A 13 -10.06 22.13 3.51
C GLY A 13 -10.59 20.93 4.29
N THR A 14 -10.64 19.76 3.64
CA THR A 14 -11.02 18.49 4.27
C THR A 14 -9.81 17.69 4.77
N SER A 15 -8.67 18.35 5.02
CA SER A 15 -7.45 17.73 5.51
C SER A 15 -6.96 18.41 6.78
N ARG A 16 -6.10 17.73 7.52
CA ARG A 16 -5.46 18.23 8.75
C ARG A 16 -3.98 17.91 8.73
N GLY A 17 -3.17 18.81 9.27
CA GLY A 17 -1.75 18.56 9.41
C GLY A 17 -1.02 19.72 10.09
N PRO A 18 0.19 19.49 10.58
CA PRO A 18 1.05 20.55 11.06
C PRO A 18 1.57 21.43 9.92
N PHE A 19 1.68 22.71 10.22
CA PHE A 19 2.26 23.77 9.40
C PHE A 19 3.52 24.28 10.09
N PHE A 20 4.59 24.43 9.32
CA PHE A 20 5.90 24.88 9.78
C PHE A 20 6.41 26.03 8.92
N LEU A 21 7.08 27.00 9.53
CA LEU A 21 8.00 27.85 8.78
C LEU A 21 9.23 27.02 8.37
N ARG A 22 9.78 27.28 7.18
CA ARG A 22 11.01 26.59 6.73
C ARG A 22 12.16 26.75 7.72
N GLU A 23 12.25 27.91 8.38
CA GLU A 23 13.29 28.23 9.37
C GLU A 23 13.14 27.48 10.71
N TRP A 24 11.96 26.94 11.01
CA TRP A 24 11.74 26.11 12.20
C TRP A 24 12.24 24.68 12.03
N LEU A 25 12.44 24.27 10.78
CA LEU A 25 12.82 22.92 10.42
C LEU A 25 14.32 22.82 10.23
N PRO A 26 14.92 21.65 10.48
CA PRO A 26 16.34 21.45 10.26
C PRO A 26 16.74 21.67 8.79
N GLU A 27 18.02 21.98 8.60
CA GLU A 27 18.63 22.07 7.27
C GLU A 27 18.79 20.66 6.66
N GLY A 28 18.69 20.59 5.33
CA GLY A 28 18.74 19.34 4.58
C GLY A 28 17.42 18.57 4.51
N ASP A 29 17.20 17.89 3.38
CA ASP A 29 15.97 17.14 3.13
C ASP A 29 15.84 15.93 4.07
N GLU A 30 16.93 15.20 4.32
CA GLU A 30 16.92 14.02 5.20
C GLU A 30 16.50 14.37 6.63
N ALA A 31 17.13 15.38 7.21
CA ALA A 31 16.87 15.76 8.59
C ALA A 31 15.46 16.36 8.75
N ARG A 32 14.98 17.09 7.72
CA ARG A 32 13.59 17.55 7.64
C ARG A 32 12.62 16.37 7.61
N ASP A 33 12.87 15.37 6.78
CA ASP A 33 11.99 14.23 6.62
C ASP A 33 11.91 13.40 7.91
N GLN A 34 13.03 13.28 8.64
CA GLN A 34 13.03 12.71 9.99
C GLN A 34 12.19 13.53 10.98
N ALA A 35 12.31 14.85 10.94
CA ALA A 35 11.46 15.71 11.77
C ALA A 35 9.96 15.50 11.45
N PHE A 36 9.59 15.27 10.18
CA PHE A 36 8.21 14.98 9.79
C PHE A 36 7.74 13.61 10.24
N ILE A 37 8.59 12.59 10.15
CA ILE A 37 8.32 11.24 10.66
C ILE A 37 8.00 11.31 12.16
N GLY A 38 8.83 12.03 12.93
CA GLY A 38 8.62 12.23 14.37
C GLY A 38 7.41 13.10 14.68
N ALA A 39 7.23 14.20 13.95
CA ALA A 39 6.10 15.11 14.16
C ALA A 39 4.76 14.41 13.98
N ILE A 40 4.65 13.56 12.95
CA ILE A 40 3.42 12.87 12.60
C ILE A 40 3.24 11.56 13.37
N GLY A 41 4.33 10.92 13.81
CA GLY A 41 4.28 9.56 14.38
C GLY A 41 4.18 8.49 13.28
N ALA A 42 4.87 8.69 12.15
CA ALA A 42 4.66 7.92 10.92
C ALA A 42 4.87 6.40 11.06
N SER A 43 5.71 5.99 12.02
CA SER A 43 6.05 4.59 12.30
C SER A 43 4.85 3.77 12.80
N ASP A 44 3.85 4.42 13.39
CA ASP A 44 2.67 3.77 13.99
C ASP A 44 1.45 3.92 13.06
N PRO A 45 0.72 2.83 12.72
CA PRO A 45 -0.54 2.91 11.97
C PRO A 45 -1.60 3.81 12.62
N LEU A 46 -1.60 3.92 13.95
CA LEU A 46 -2.49 4.80 14.70
C LEU A 46 -1.92 6.21 14.88
N GLN A 47 -0.61 6.37 14.67
CA GLN A 47 0.12 7.63 14.84
C GLN A 47 -0.01 8.22 16.26
N LEU A 48 0.00 7.35 17.28
CA LEU A 48 -0.23 7.74 18.69
C LEU A 48 0.87 8.64 19.25
N ASP A 49 2.11 8.47 18.78
CA ASP A 49 3.29 9.21 19.23
C ASP A 49 3.58 10.45 18.35
N GLY A 50 2.54 11.08 17.83
CA GLY A 50 2.65 12.29 16.99
C GLY A 50 1.31 12.99 16.77
N VAL A 51 1.31 14.04 15.94
CA VAL A 51 0.09 14.82 15.63
C VAL A 51 -0.72 14.26 14.46
N GLY A 52 -0.30 13.11 13.94
CA GLY A 52 -1.03 12.33 12.94
C GLY A 52 -2.41 11.90 13.45
N GLY A 53 -3.15 11.18 12.63
CA GLY A 53 -4.46 10.68 13.04
C GLY A 53 -4.85 9.38 12.35
N GLY A 54 -3.87 8.57 11.98
CA GLY A 54 -4.04 7.23 11.45
C GLY A 54 -4.67 7.16 10.06
N SER A 55 -4.69 8.27 9.30
CA SER A 55 -5.21 8.29 7.93
C SER A 55 -4.40 9.21 7.03
N THR A 56 -4.49 8.98 5.72
CA THR A 56 -3.81 9.84 4.73
C THR A 56 -4.37 11.27 4.70
N LEU A 57 -5.58 11.52 5.23
CA LEU A 57 -6.20 12.85 5.30
C LEU A 57 -5.66 13.71 6.46
N ASN A 58 -5.12 13.07 7.50
CA ASN A 58 -4.60 13.72 8.71
C ASN A 58 -3.11 13.39 8.98
N SER A 59 -2.41 12.86 7.98
CA SER A 59 -0.97 12.62 7.95
C SER A 59 -0.33 13.42 6.82
N LYS A 60 -0.24 14.74 7.01
CA LYS A 60 0.14 15.72 5.98
C LYS A 60 0.93 16.84 6.61
N VAL A 61 1.93 17.37 5.91
CA VAL A 61 2.73 18.49 6.39
C VAL A 61 2.72 19.61 5.35
N ALA A 62 2.65 20.86 5.83
CA ALA A 62 2.83 22.05 5.03
C ALA A 62 4.04 22.84 5.53
N ILE A 63 4.97 23.16 4.63
CA ILE A 63 6.10 24.04 4.89
C ILE A 63 5.90 25.33 4.13
N VAL A 64 6.06 26.46 4.83
CA VAL A 64 5.86 27.79 4.26
C VAL A 64 7.10 28.65 4.52
N SER A 65 7.50 29.46 3.54
CA SER A 65 8.56 30.45 3.67
C SER A 65 8.25 31.68 2.82
N ARG A 66 8.99 32.78 3.02
CA ARG A 66 8.98 33.88 2.03
C ARG A 66 9.47 33.35 0.70
N SER A 67 8.82 33.75 -0.39
CA SER A 67 9.27 33.34 -1.72
C SER A 67 10.48 34.15 -2.15
N SER A 68 11.40 33.49 -2.85
CA SER A 68 12.46 34.14 -3.62
C SER A 68 12.07 34.36 -5.09
N ARG A 69 10.90 33.86 -5.51
CA ARG A 69 10.44 33.91 -6.89
C ARG A 69 9.82 35.28 -7.20
N PRO A 70 10.20 35.92 -8.32
CA PRO A 70 9.61 37.20 -8.71
C PRO A 70 8.09 37.13 -8.76
N GLY A 71 7.44 38.07 -8.08
CA GLY A 71 5.99 38.21 -8.06
C GLY A 71 5.27 37.11 -7.28
N CYS A 72 5.92 36.35 -6.40
CA CYS A 72 5.27 35.49 -5.41
C CYS A 72 5.59 35.99 -4.00
N ASP A 73 4.64 35.89 -3.08
CA ASP A 73 4.81 36.35 -1.69
C ASP A 73 5.45 35.25 -0.83
N ILE A 74 4.97 34.01 -0.99
CA ILE A 74 5.39 32.86 -0.19
C ILE A 74 5.58 31.61 -1.03
N ASP A 75 6.52 30.76 -0.60
CA ASP A 75 6.70 29.41 -1.09
C ASP A 75 5.91 28.43 -0.22
N TYR A 76 5.31 27.44 -0.86
CA TYR A 76 4.60 26.34 -0.22
C TYR A 76 5.16 25.00 -0.69
N LEU A 77 5.67 24.21 0.24
CA LEU A 77 6.03 22.81 0.00
C LEU A 77 5.06 21.91 0.79
N PHE A 78 4.44 20.97 0.08
CA PHE A 78 3.65 19.89 0.66
C PHE A 78 4.50 18.64 0.89
N ALA A 79 4.24 17.93 1.98
CA ALA A 79 4.73 16.58 2.17
C ALA A 79 3.60 15.65 2.63
N GLN A 80 3.45 14.51 1.95
CA GLN A 80 2.64 13.38 2.41
C GLN A 80 3.52 12.51 3.30
N VAL A 81 3.08 12.24 4.52
CA VAL A 81 3.81 11.36 5.45
C VAL A 81 3.12 9.99 5.51
N GLY A 82 3.91 8.94 5.68
CA GLY A 82 3.43 7.56 5.78
C GLY A 82 2.57 7.31 7.02
N VAL A 83 1.68 6.31 6.92
CA VAL A 83 0.87 5.81 8.04
C VAL A 83 1.30 4.37 8.30
N GLY A 84 1.89 4.11 9.47
CA GLY A 84 2.47 2.80 9.80
C GLY A 84 3.78 2.46 9.07
N HIS A 85 4.43 3.44 8.46
CA HIS A 85 5.74 3.28 7.81
C HIS A 85 6.45 4.63 7.71
N GLN A 86 7.78 4.62 7.91
CA GLN A 86 8.63 5.80 7.86
C GLN A 86 8.89 6.24 6.41
N SER A 87 7.98 7.05 5.86
CA SER A 87 8.17 7.65 4.54
C SER A 87 7.66 9.08 4.48
N VAL A 88 8.29 9.87 3.62
CA VAL A 88 7.88 11.23 3.29
C VAL A 88 7.91 11.35 1.76
N ASP A 89 6.80 11.80 1.16
CA ASP A 89 6.68 12.03 -0.27
C ASP A 89 6.34 13.50 -0.54
N THR A 90 7.30 14.22 -1.12
CA THR A 90 7.20 15.63 -1.51
C THR A 90 6.94 15.82 -3.01
N ARG A 91 6.69 14.75 -3.77
CA ARG A 91 6.32 14.87 -5.19
C ARG A 91 4.89 15.38 -5.42
N PRO A 92 3.86 14.91 -4.68
CA PRO A 92 2.50 15.41 -4.92
C PRO A 92 2.31 16.83 -4.37
N ASN A 93 1.25 17.49 -4.82
CA ASN A 93 0.69 18.68 -4.18
C ASN A 93 -0.64 18.32 -3.47
N CYS A 94 -1.03 19.08 -2.44
CA CYS A 94 -2.32 18.99 -1.79
C CYS A 94 -3.07 20.33 -1.80
N GLY A 95 -4.04 20.48 -2.72
CA GLY A 95 -4.89 21.67 -2.78
C GLY A 95 -5.77 21.91 -1.54
N ASN A 96 -6.03 20.88 -0.71
CA ASN A 96 -6.69 21.08 0.58
C ASN A 96 -5.76 21.79 1.56
N MET A 97 -4.54 21.28 1.77
CA MET A 97 -3.56 21.88 2.68
C MET A 97 -3.18 23.31 2.26
N LEU A 98 -3.13 23.59 0.95
CA LEU A 98 -2.92 24.94 0.40
C LEU A 98 -3.86 25.99 0.99
N SER A 99 -5.11 25.64 1.31
CA SER A 99 -6.05 26.59 1.92
C SER A 99 -5.65 27.11 3.31
N GLY A 100 -4.76 26.41 4.02
CA GLY A 100 -4.22 26.88 5.30
C GLY A 100 -2.99 27.77 5.16
N VAL A 101 -2.36 27.83 3.97
CA VAL A 101 -1.02 28.41 3.79
C VAL A 101 -1.02 29.94 3.94
N ALA A 102 -1.94 30.65 3.28
CA ALA A 102 -2.03 32.10 3.42
C ALA A 102 -2.45 32.57 4.82
N PRO A 103 -3.49 31.96 5.47
CA PRO A 103 -3.79 32.26 6.87
C PRO A 103 -2.59 32.05 7.80
N PHE A 104 -1.88 30.94 7.64
CA PHE A 104 -0.66 30.65 8.41
C PHE A 104 0.42 31.72 8.17
N ALA A 105 0.72 32.04 6.91
CA ALA A 105 1.74 33.02 6.55
C ALA A 105 1.45 34.43 7.11
N ILE A 106 0.18 34.85 7.10
CA ILE A 106 -0.23 36.14 7.68
C ILE A 106 -0.01 36.12 9.20
N GLU A 107 -0.49 35.08 9.90
CA GLU A 107 -0.35 34.99 11.36
C GLU A 107 1.09 34.79 11.84
N GLN A 108 1.95 34.15 11.04
CA GLN A 108 3.37 34.00 11.33
C GLN A 108 4.23 35.19 10.83
N GLY A 109 3.60 36.25 10.32
CA GLY A 109 4.31 37.48 9.94
C GLY A 109 5.10 37.40 8.63
N LEU A 110 4.88 36.37 7.81
CA LEU A 110 5.45 36.30 6.46
C LEU A 110 4.77 37.31 5.51
N VAL A 111 3.49 37.60 5.71
CA VAL A 111 2.73 38.53 4.86
C VAL A 111 1.99 39.53 5.74
N SER A 112 2.07 40.82 5.41
CA SER A 112 1.29 41.86 6.08
C SER A 112 -0.17 41.79 5.62
N ALA A 113 -1.10 41.73 6.58
CA ALA A 113 -2.52 41.72 6.27
C ALA A 113 -3.02 43.11 5.81
N THR A 114 -3.92 43.12 4.84
CA THR A 114 -4.73 44.28 4.46
C THR A 114 -6.10 44.20 5.14
N ASP A 115 -6.71 45.34 5.46
CA ASP A 115 -8.05 45.37 6.03
C ASP A 115 -9.10 44.80 5.04
N GLY A 116 -10.11 44.12 5.57
CA GLY A 116 -11.14 43.42 4.79
C GLY A 116 -10.68 42.08 4.21
N THR A 117 -9.82 42.10 3.20
CA THR A 117 -9.31 40.90 2.52
C THR A 117 -7.84 41.05 2.15
N THR A 118 -7.05 39.99 2.35
CA THR A 118 -5.65 39.90 1.94
C THR A 118 -5.51 38.89 0.81
N ASN A 119 -4.86 39.30 -0.29
CA ASN A 119 -4.47 38.41 -1.37
C ASN A 119 -3.01 38.02 -1.19
N VAL A 120 -2.74 36.72 -1.25
CA VAL A 120 -1.39 36.17 -1.11
C VAL A 120 -1.11 35.28 -2.32
N ARG A 121 -0.05 35.60 -3.06
CA ARG A 121 0.41 34.79 -4.18
C ARG A 121 1.38 33.74 -3.70
N VAL A 122 0.96 32.48 -3.83
CA VAL A 122 1.71 31.31 -3.38
C VAL A 122 2.39 30.63 -4.56
N TYR A 123 3.70 30.40 -4.45
CA TYR A 123 4.43 29.52 -5.33
C TYR A 123 4.46 28.10 -4.74
N ASN A 124 3.90 27.14 -5.46
CA ASN A 124 3.88 25.74 -5.03
C ASN A 124 5.17 25.04 -5.45
N VAL A 125 6.05 24.74 -4.49
CA VAL A 125 7.36 24.15 -4.75
C VAL A 125 7.25 22.75 -5.38
N ASN A 126 6.22 21.98 -5.04
CA ASN A 126 6.04 20.62 -5.57
C ASN A 126 5.75 20.62 -7.08
N THR A 127 5.07 21.65 -7.59
CA THR A 127 4.47 21.65 -8.94
C THR A 127 4.90 22.83 -9.80
N GLY A 128 5.57 23.83 -9.23
CA GLY A 128 5.91 25.08 -9.92
C GLY A 128 4.72 26.02 -10.19
N SER A 129 3.51 25.65 -9.79
CA SER A 129 2.31 26.46 -10.04
C SER A 129 2.20 27.68 -9.12
N ARG A 130 1.60 28.75 -9.63
CA ARG A 130 1.23 29.98 -8.92
C ARG A 130 -0.26 29.97 -8.61
N ILE A 131 -0.58 30.26 -7.35
CA ILE A 131 -1.95 30.28 -6.85
C ILE A 131 -2.16 31.58 -6.07
N ASP A 132 -3.17 32.35 -6.45
CA ASP A 132 -3.64 33.47 -5.65
C ASP A 132 -4.60 32.95 -4.59
N VAL A 133 -4.32 33.25 -3.32
CA VAL A 133 -5.11 32.86 -2.17
C VAL A 133 -5.69 34.10 -1.51
N THR A 134 -7.01 34.25 -1.55
CA THR A 134 -7.71 35.35 -0.89
C THR A 134 -8.22 34.91 0.47
N VAL A 135 -7.83 35.64 1.52
CA VAL A 135 -8.19 35.39 2.91
C VAL A 135 -8.96 36.60 3.46
N ARG A 136 -10.00 36.36 4.26
CA ARG A 136 -10.68 37.44 4.98
C ARG A 136 -9.84 37.91 6.17
N THR A 137 -9.58 39.21 6.23
CA THR A 137 -8.71 39.86 7.21
C THR A 137 -9.30 41.16 7.78
N PRO A 138 -10.54 41.15 8.33
CA PRO A 138 -11.13 42.35 8.93
C PRO A 138 -10.28 42.86 10.10
N GLY A 139 -10.04 44.17 10.14
CA GLY A 139 -9.12 44.80 11.10
C GLY A 139 -7.66 44.37 10.91
N GLY A 140 -7.28 43.89 9.73
CA GLY A 140 -5.93 43.38 9.44
C GLY A 140 -5.61 42.07 10.16
N ARG A 141 -6.62 41.26 10.52
CA ARG A 141 -6.43 39.98 11.21
C ARG A 141 -7.22 38.87 10.54
N VAL A 142 -6.61 37.71 10.36
CA VAL A 142 -7.28 36.52 9.83
C VAL A 142 -8.52 36.21 10.65
N THR A 143 -9.66 36.04 9.98
CA THR A 143 -10.86 35.45 10.58
C THR A 143 -11.08 34.05 10.04
N TYR A 144 -11.36 33.10 10.93
CA TYR A 144 -11.77 31.74 10.57
C TYR A 144 -13.29 31.55 10.62
N GLU A 145 -14.02 32.51 11.20
CA GLU A 145 -15.47 32.46 11.33
C GLU A 145 -16.16 33.02 10.07
N GLY A 146 -17.22 32.35 9.64
CA GLY A 146 -17.99 32.71 8.46
C GLY A 146 -19.09 31.73 8.14
N ASP A 147 -19.77 31.96 7.03
CA ASP A 147 -20.96 31.26 6.55
C ASP A 147 -20.66 30.24 5.44
N ALA A 148 -19.42 30.15 4.96
CA ALA A 148 -19.06 29.22 3.91
C ALA A 148 -19.07 27.78 4.43
N ARG A 149 -19.72 26.90 3.65
CA ARG A 149 -19.82 25.46 3.93
C ARG A 149 -19.02 24.68 2.88
N ILE A 150 -18.29 23.66 3.32
CA ILE A 150 -17.68 22.67 2.42
C ILE A 150 -18.06 21.27 2.89
N ASP A 151 -18.34 20.38 1.95
CA ASP A 151 -18.72 19.01 2.29
C ASP A 151 -17.54 18.23 2.86
N GLY A 152 -17.81 17.41 3.88
CA GLY A 152 -16.79 16.69 4.67
C GLY A 152 -16.27 17.45 5.90
N VAL A 153 -16.74 18.68 6.16
CA VAL A 153 -16.43 19.44 7.39
C VAL A 153 -17.74 19.87 8.06
N ALA A 154 -17.82 19.68 9.38
CA ALA A 154 -18.98 20.12 10.15
C ALA A 154 -18.98 21.65 10.35
N GLY A 155 -20.18 22.26 10.33
CA GLY A 155 -20.37 23.69 10.55
C GLY A 155 -20.04 24.56 9.32
N THR A 156 -19.74 25.83 9.58
CA THR A 156 -19.35 26.83 8.59
C THR A 156 -18.05 27.52 9.03
N ALA A 157 -17.38 28.19 8.10
CA ALA A 157 -16.16 28.94 8.36
C ALA A 157 -15.98 30.06 7.33
N ALA A 158 -14.97 30.92 7.53
CA ALA A 158 -14.61 31.94 6.56
C ALA A 158 -14.18 31.31 5.22
N PRO A 159 -14.64 31.86 4.08
CA PRO A 159 -14.22 31.40 2.77
C PRO A 159 -12.76 31.76 2.52
N ILE A 160 -12.04 30.82 1.90
CA ILE A 160 -10.71 31.00 1.35
C ILE A 160 -10.79 30.69 -0.12
N LEU A 161 -10.57 31.71 -0.96
CA LEU A 161 -10.60 31.55 -2.40
C LEU A 161 -9.22 31.10 -2.87
N LEU A 162 -9.16 29.96 -3.54
CA LEU A 162 -7.95 29.48 -4.20
C LEU A 162 -8.11 29.69 -5.69
N ASN A 163 -7.21 30.44 -6.31
CA ASN A 163 -7.26 30.80 -7.72
C ASN A 163 -5.98 30.36 -8.44
N PHE A 164 -6.06 29.26 -9.18
CA PHE A 164 -4.92 28.65 -9.88
C PHE A 164 -4.71 29.36 -11.22
N LEU A 165 -3.50 29.91 -11.41
CA LEU A 165 -3.18 30.79 -12.55
C LEU A 165 -2.52 30.05 -13.72
N ASP A 166 -1.70 29.04 -13.43
CA ASP A 166 -0.88 28.33 -14.42
C ASP A 166 -0.70 26.86 -14.05
N ALA A 167 -1.75 26.24 -13.52
CA ALA A 167 -1.76 24.82 -13.18
C ALA A 167 -1.83 23.88 -14.42
N TRP A 168 -1.72 24.45 -15.61
CA TRP A 168 -1.96 23.82 -16.91
C TRP A 168 -0.67 23.16 -17.41
N GLY A 169 -0.61 21.83 -17.34
CA GLY A 169 0.60 21.08 -17.68
C GLY A 169 1.71 21.19 -16.64
N ALA A 170 1.38 21.41 -15.36
CA ALA A 170 2.36 21.67 -14.32
C ALA A 170 3.39 20.53 -14.13
N VAL A 171 3.02 19.28 -14.44
CA VAL A 171 3.90 18.11 -14.29
C VAL A 171 4.48 17.67 -15.64
N THR A 172 3.67 17.72 -16.69
CA THR A 172 3.97 17.16 -18.01
C THR A 172 4.36 18.20 -19.06
N GLY A 173 4.22 19.48 -18.74
CA GLY A 173 4.44 20.61 -19.65
C GLY A 173 3.29 20.92 -20.60
N LYS A 174 2.20 20.13 -20.61
CA LYS A 174 1.05 20.32 -21.52
C LYS A 174 -0.27 19.97 -20.83
N VAL A 175 -1.35 20.70 -21.16
CA VAL A 175 -2.70 20.38 -20.66
C VAL A 175 -3.15 18.98 -21.10
N PHE A 176 -2.89 18.62 -22.37
CA PHE A 176 -3.14 17.30 -22.93
C PHE A 176 -1.81 16.67 -23.32
N PRO A 177 -1.18 15.88 -22.42
CA PRO A 177 0.20 15.42 -22.61
C PRO A 177 0.39 14.52 -23.84
N THR A 178 -0.66 13.79 -24.22
CA THR A 178 -0.70 12.92 -25.40
C THR A 178 -0.88 13.69 -26.71
N GLY A 179 -1.14 15.00 -26.64
CA GLY A 179 -1.50 15.84 -27.77
C GLY A 179 -2.95 15.68 -28.24
N LYS A 180 -3.74 14.82 -27.58
CA LYS A 180 -5.15 14.57 -27.91
C LYS A 180 -6.04 14.82 -26.71
N ARG A 181 -7.27 15.28 -26.97
CA ARG A 181 -8.30 15.42 -25.92
C ARG A 181 -8.96 14.07 -25.57
N ILE A 182 -9.01 13.14 -26.52
CA ILE A 182 -9.43 11.75 -26.34
C ILE A 182 -8.39 10.80 -26.93
N ASP A 183 -7.95 9.85 -26.13
CA ASP A 183 -7.14 8.71 -26.50
C ASP A 183 -7.98 7.42 -26.46
N THR A 184 -7.45 6.33 -27.01
CA THR A 184 -8.06 5.01 -26.91
C THR A 184 -7.04 4.01 -26.39
N ILE A 185 -7.35 3.37 -25.27
CA ILE A 185 -6.53 2.35 -24.62
C ILE A 185 -7.41 1.11 -24.41
N ASP A 186 -6.98 -0.05 -24.89
CA ASP A 186 -7.76 -1.30 -24.80
C ASP A 186 -9.22 -1.16 -25.32
N GLY A 187 -9.41 -0.37 -26.38
CA GLY A 187 -10.73 -0.09 -26.96
C GLY A 187 -11.61 0.85 -26.12
N ILE A 188 -11.10 1.38 -25.01
CA ILE A 188 -11.79 2.33 -24.13
C ILE A 188 -11.28 3.74 -24.39
N GLN A 189 -12.20 4.68 -24.55
CA GLN A 189 -11.87 6.09 -24.68
C GLN A 189 -11.48 6.67 -23.33
N VAL A 190 -10.38 7.39 -23.29
CA VAL A 190 -9.88 8.08 -22.08
C VAL A 190 -9.47 9.51 -22.42
N THR A 191 -9.50 10.40 -21.43
CA THR A 191 -8.85 11.71 -21.51
C THR A 191 -7.67 11.74 -20.56
N CYS A 192 -6.48 11.95 -21.11
CA CYS A 192 -5.25 12.19 -20.37
C CYS A 192 -5.04 13.71 -20.25
N ILE A 193 -5.26 14.26 -19.06
CA ILE A 193 -5.20 15.71 -18.81
C ILE A 193 -4.28 16.02 -17.64
N ASP A 194 -3.46 17.07 -17.76
CA ASP A 194 -2.66 17.62 -16.67
C ASP A 194 -3.12 19.05 -16.37
N ALA A 195 -4.05 19.14 -15.43
CA ALA A 195 -4.67 20.38 -14.97
C ALA A 195 -4.71 20.36 -13.44
N ALA A 196 -3.72 21.00 -12.82
CA ALA A 196 -3.33 20.91 -11.40
C ALA A 196 -2.83 19.54 -10.92
N MET A 197 -3.17 18.46 -11.63
CA MET A 197 -2.71 17.09 -11.40
C MET A 197 -2.88 16.29 -12.70
N PRO A 198 -1.93 15.40 -13.04
CA PRO A 198 -2.11 14.42 -14.11
C PRO A 198 -3.25 13.44 -13.80
N LEU A 199 -4.27 13.40 -14.63
CA LEU A 199 -5.44 12.52 -14.54
C LEU A 199 -5.56 11.65 -15.80
N MET A 200 -6.00 10.42 -15.59
CA MET A 200 -6.61 9.58 -16.63
C MET A 200 -8.10 9.51 -16.31
N ILE A 201 -8.91 10.14 -17.15
CA ILE A 201 -10.36 10.20 -16.99
C ILE A 201 -11.01 9.20 -17.94
N VAL A 202 -11.97 8.43 -17.45
CA VAL A 202 -12.73 7.44 -18.22
C VAL A 202 -14.20 7.50 -17.82
N ARG A 203 -15.12 7.23 -18.76
CA ARG A 203 -16.54 7.13 -18.43
C ARG A 203 -16.81 5.87 -17.64
N ALA A 204 -17.56 6.00 -16.55
CA ALA A 204 -17.93 4.88 -15.68
C ALA A 204 -18.63 3.76 -16.46
N GLY A 205 -19.56 4.12 -17.35
CA GLY A 205 -20.34 3.19 -18.17
C GLY A 205 -19.48 2.32 -19.09
N ASP A 206 -18.37 2.88 -19.62
CA ASP A 206 -17.43 2.16 -20.51
C ASP A 206 -16.70 1.03 -19.75
N LEU A 207 -16.71 1.06 -18.42
CA LEU A 207 -16.15 0.04 -17.52
C LEU A 207 -17.21 -0.79 -16.79
N GLY A 208 -18.49 -0.66 -17.16
CA GLY A 208 -19.58 -1.47 -16.60
C GLY A 208 -20.03 -1.04 -15.19
N VAL A 209 -19.75 0.20 -14.79
CA VAL A 209 -20.22 0.79 -13.51
C VAL A 209 -21.00 2.08 -13.74
N THR A 210 -21.83 2.45 -12.79
CA THR A 210 -22.69 3.64 -12.90
C THR A 210 -21.92 4.93 -12.61
N GLY A 211 -20.85 4.87 -11.83
CA GLY A 211 -20.12 6.04 -11.32
C GLY A 211 -20.74 6.63 -10.06
N ARG A 212 -21.85 6.07 -9.58
CA ARG A 212 -22.57 6.51 -8.36
C ARG A 212 -22.34 5.59 -7.16
N GLU A 213 -21.61 4.49 -7.32
CA GLU A 213 -21.28 3.54 -6.26
C GLU A 213 -20.58 4.20 -5.07
N LYS A 214 -20.73 3.61 -3.88
CA LYS A 214 -19.94 3.99 -2.70
C LYS A 214 -18.48 3.55 -2.89
N PRO A 215 -17.50 4.27 -2.32
CA PRO A 215 -16.08 3.92 -2.41
C PRO A 215 -15.78 2.46 -2.06
N ALA A 216 -16.37 1.94 -0.98
CA ALA A 216 -16.18 0.55 -0.57
C ALA A 216 -16.66 -0.49 -1.60
N ALA A 217 -17.69 -0.17 -2.40
CA ALA A 217 -18.18 -1.07 -3.44
C ALA A 217 -17.25 -1.06 -4.67
N LEU A 218 -16.68 0.10 -5.01
CA LEU A 218 -15.66 0.20 -6.06
C LEU A 218 -14.36 -0.49 -5.64
N ASP A 219 -13.94 -0.31 -4.38
CA ASP A 219 -12.76 -0.94 -3.80
C ASP A 219 -12.89 -2.48 -3.72
N ALA A 220 -14.11 -3.00 -3.57
CA ALA A 220 -14.38 -4.44 -3.55
C ALA A 220 -14.44 -5.06 -4.96
N ASN A 221 -14.52 -4.26 -6.02
CA ASN A 221 -14.60 -4.74 -7.40
C ASN A 221 -13.19 -4.90 -8.00
N THR A 222 -12.56 -6.04 -7.72
CA THR A 222 -11.18 -6.33 -8.15
C THR A 222 -11.01 -6.26 -9.67
N ALA A 223 -11.97 -6.77 -10.44
CA ALA A 223 -11.92 -6.72 -11.90
C ALA A 223 -11.91 -5.28 -12.45
N LEU A 224 -12.69 -4.38 -11.85
CA LEU A 224 -12.66 -2.95 -12.18
C LEU A 224 -11.30 -2.33 -11.83
N LEU A 225 -10.76 -2.63 -10.65
CA LEU A 225 -9.48 -2.09 -10.19
C LEU A 225 -8.31 -2.55 -11.08
N GLU A 226 -8.28 -3.82 -11.46
CA GLU A 226 -7.28 -4.37 -12.40
C GLU A 226 -7.38 -3.70 -13.77
N ARG A 227 -8.60 -3.51 -14.28
CA ARG A 227 -8.82 -2.82 -15.56
C ARG A 227 -8.41 -1.36 -15.50
N LEU A 228 -8.75 -0.64 -14.42
CA LEU A 228 -8.34 0.73 -14.19
C LEU A 228 -6.82 0.88 -14.08
N GLU A 229 -6.14 -0.04 -13.39
CA GLU A 229 -4.68 -0.02 -13.27
C GLU A 229 -4.02 -0.22 -14.64
N ARG A 230 -4.48 -1.18 -15.45
CA ARG A 230 -3.95 -1.37 -16.82
C ARG A 230 -4.10 -0.10 -17.67
N LEU A 231 -5.28 0.51 -17.66
CA LEU A 231 -5.52 1.78 -18.36
C LEU A 231 -4.61 2.90 -17.82
N ARG A 232 -4.41 2.97 -16.49
CA ARG A 232 -3.57 3.99 -15.84
C ARG A 232 -2.10 3.86 -16.23
N LEU A 233 -1.57 2.64 -16.24
CA LEU A 233 -0.17 2.38 -16.59
C LEU A 233 0.12 2.82 -18.03
N GLU A 234 -0.75 2.43 -18.97
CA GLU A 234 -0.60 2.83 -20.37
C GLU A 234 -0.82 4.33 -20.57
N ALA A 235 -1.81 4.93 -19.89
CA ALA A 235 -1.98 6.37 -19.90
C ALA A 235 -0.73 7.10 -19.38
N GLY A 236 -0.12 6.61 -18.28
CA GLY A 236 1.13 7.17 -17.74
C GLY A 236 2.27 7.14 -18.76
N ARG A 237 2.42 6.02 -19.48
CA ARG A 237 3.38 5.89 -20.58
C ARG A 237 3.09 6.90 -21.69
N MET A 238 1.85 7.00 -22.14
CA MET A 238 1.41 7.94 -23.20
C MET A 238 1.59 9.41 -22.79
N MET A 239 1.45 9.73 -21.50
CA MET A 239 1.65 11.07 -20.95
C MET A 239 3.13 11.45 -20.77
N GLY A 240 4.07 10.54 -21.05
CA GLY A 240 5.51 10.77 -20.88
C GLY A 240 5.98 10.70 -19.42
N LEU A 241 5.20 10.09 -18.53
CA LEU A 241 5.52 9.97 -17.10
C LEU A 241 6.45 8.79 -16.77
N GLY A 242 6.79 7.96 -17.76
CA GLY A 242 7.62 6.75 -17.57
C GLY A 242 6.84 5.59 -16.94
N ASP A 243 7.56 4.72 -16.22
CA ASP A 243 6.92 3.65 -15.44
C ASP A 243 6.25 4.22 -14.19
N VAL A 244 4.91 4.18 -14.19
CA VAL A 244 4.08 4.69 -13.11
C VAL A 244 3.55 3.59 -12.19
N SER A 245 4.08 2.36 -12.26
CA SER A 245 3.71 1.22 -11.41
C SER A 245 3.82 1.51 -9.91
N ASN A 246 4.85 2.26 -9.50
CA ASN A 246 5.06 2.70 -8.12
C ASN A 246 4.77 4.19 -7.92
N SER A 247 4.12 4.82 -8.89
CA SER A 247 3.76 6.24 -8.84
C SER A 247 2.31 6.43 -8.40
N VAL A 248 2.06 7.55 -7.71
CA VAL A 248 0.71 7.98 -7.36
C VAL A 248 0.04 8.77 -8.48
N ILE A 249 0.73 9.05 -9.60
CA ILE A 249 0.21 9.73 -10.79
C ILE A 249 0.38 8.85 -12.04
N PRO A 250 -0.43 9.01 -13.09
CA PRO A 250 -1.65 9.83 -13.12
C PRO A 250 -2.74 9.23 -12.24
N LYS A 251 -3.72 10.04 -11.84
CA LYS A 251 -4.84 9.59 -11.01
C LYS A 251 -5.95 9.05 -11.90
N PRO A 252 -6.39 7.78 -11.72
CA PRO A 252 -7.59 7.28 -12.39
C PRO A 252 -8.83 8.00 -11.86
N VAL A 253 -9.71 8.40 -12.78
CA VAL A 253 -10.99 9.03 -12.45
C VAL A 253 -12.09 8.45 -13.30
N LEU A 254 -13.14 7.93 -12.64
CA LEU A 254 -14.38 7.58 -13.30
C LEU A 254 -15.30 8.81 -13.30
N VAL A 255 -15.87 9.13 -14.46
CA VAL A 255 -16.89 10.18 -14.58
C VAL A 255 -18.21 9.64 -15.10
N SER A 256 -19.31 10.25 -14.67
CA SER A 256 -20.67 9.98 -15.17
C SER A 256 -21.50 11.25 -15.13
N ALA A 257 -22.61 11.25 -15.86
CA ALA A 257 -23.51 12.39 -15.93
C ALA A 257 -23.99 12.84 -14.54
N GLY A 258 -24.04 14.16 -14.38
CA GLY A 258 -24.60 14.82 -13.23
C GLY A 258 -26.12 14.84 -13.20
N GLU A 259 -26.66 15.74 -12.39
CA GLU A 259 -28.09 16.04 -12.24
C GLU A 259 -28.51 17.30 -13.03
N SER A 260 -27.54 18.09 -13.51
CA SER A 260 -27.76 19.28 -14.35
C SER A 260 -26.58 19.46 -15.30
N ASP A 261 -26.75 20.35 -16.29
CA ASP A 261 -25.73 20.62 -17.32
C ASP A 261 -24.42 21.21 -16.76
N ASP A 262 -24.46 21.76 -15.55
CA ASP A 262 -23.32 22.37 -14.85
C ASP A 262 -22.65 21.45 -13.84
N ASN A 263 -23.09 20.19 -13.73
CA ASN A 263 -22.49 19.27 -12.78
C ASN A 263 -22.12 17.90 -13.38
N ILE A 264 -21.06 17.31 -12.82
CA ILE A 264 -20.51 16.02 -13.23
C ILE A 264 -20.24 15.16 -12.00
N THR A 265 -20.60 13.88 -12.08
CA THR A 265 -20.30 12.92 -11.02
C THR A 265 -18.91 12.32 -11.23
N SER A 266 -18.09 12.32 -10.18
CA SER A 266 -16.71 11.83 -10.21
C SER A 266 -16.43 10.81 -9.10
N ARG A 267 -15.63 9.79 -9.43
CA ARG A 267 -14.98 8.87 -8.48
C ARG A 267 -13.48 8.90 -8.73
N TYR A 268 -12.77 9.48 -7.79
CA TYR A 268 -11.33 9.76 -7.88
C TYR A 268 -10.53 8.71 -7.12
N PHE A 269 -9.50 8.13 -7.75
CA PHE A 269 -8.70 7.06 -7.15
C PHE A 269 -7.30 7.53 -6.74
N THR A 270 -6.82 7.00 -5.61
CA THR A 270 -5.45 7.16 -5.14
C THR A 270 -4.69 5.84 -5.24
N PRO A 271 -3.92 5.66 -6.33
CA PRO A 271 -4.45 5.15 -7.61
C PRO A 271 -5.23 3.83 -7.51
N ARG A 272 -5.09 3.07 -6.41
CA ARG A 272 -5.69 1.73 -6.22
C ARG A 272 -6.91 1.71 -5.30
N LYS A 273 -7.23 2.85 -4.68
CA LYS A 273 -8.35 2.98 -3.74
C LYS A 273 -9.20 4.19 -4.11
N CYS A 274 -10.52 4.04 -4.12
CA CYS A 274 -11.45 5.13 -4.32
C CYS A 274 -11.39 6.08 -3.12
N HIS A 275 -11.21 7.36 -3.40
CA HIS A 275 -11.17 8.40 -2.39
C HIS A 275 -12.57 8.61 -1.78
N ALA A 276 -12.64 8.76 -0.46
CA ALA A 276 -13.92 8.89 0.27
C ALA A 276 -14.65 10.23 0.01
N SER A 277 -13.94 11.22 -0.54
CA SER A 277 -14.45 12.52 -0.98
C SER A 277 -13.83 12.84 -2.35
N HIS A 278 -13.16 13.97 -2.53
CA HIS A 278 -12.38 14.29 -3.74
C HIS A 278 -11.15 15.15 -3.41
N ALA A 279 -10.06 14.99 -4.16
CA ALA A 279 -8.93 15.91 -4.09
C ALA A 279 -9.27 17.22 -4.83
N VAL A 280 -8.89 18.38 -4.28
CA VAL A 280 -9.09 19.69 -4.93
C VAL A 280 -8.46 19.75 -6.31
N THR A 281 -7.20 19.32 -6.44
CA THR A 281 -6.47 19.30 -7.72
C THR A 281 -7.12 18.36 -8.72
N GLY A 282 -7.58 17.19 -8.27
CA GLY A 282 -8.36 16.28 -9.11
C GLY A 282 -9.69 16.90 -9.56
N ALA A 283 -10.37 17.65 -8.68
CA ALA A 283 -11.65 18.28 -9.01
C ALA A 283 -11.46 19.39 -10.05
N ILE A 284 -10.36 20.16 -9.97
CA ILE A 284 -9.96 21.11 -11.00
C ILE A 284 -9.74 20.41 -12.34
N GLY A 285 -9.00 19.30 -12.37
CA GLY A 285 -8.77 18.55 -13.61
C GLY A 285 -10.06 17.98 -14.20
N VAL A 286 -10.98 17.47 -13.37
CA VAL A 286 -12.31 17.00 -13.81
C VAL A 286 -13.16 18.13 -14.34
N ALA A 287 -13.26 19.26 -13.62
CA ALA A 287 -14.04 20.41 -14.06
C ALA A 287 -13.47 21.05 -15.33
N SER A 288 -12.14 21.08 -15.46
CA SER A 288 -11.45 21.52 -16.68
C SER A 288 -11.80 20.63 -17.87
N ALA A 289 -11.74 19.31 -17.70
CA ALA A 289 -12.12 18.36 -18.75
C ALA A 289 -13.62 18.44 -19.08
N PHE A 290 -14.49 18.65 -18.09
CA PHE A 290 -15.94 18.82 -18.27
C PHE A 290 -16.28 20.11 -19.02
N ALA A 291 -15.56 21.19 -18.75
CA ALA A 291 -15.73 22.50 -19.39
C ALA A 291 -15.24 22.52 -20.84
N LEU A 292 -14.12 21.86 -21.10
CA LEU A 292 -13.52 21.79 -22.43
C LEU A 292 -14.32 20.85 -23.35
N PRO A 293 -14.54 21.20 -24.63
CA PRO A 293 -15.13 20.30 -25.60
C PRO A 293 -14.16 19.18 -25.99
N GLY A 294 -14.68 18.09 -26.54
CA GLY A 294 -13.88 17.01 -27.12
C GLY A 294 -13.09 16.17 -26.12
N THR A 295 -13.46 16.13 -24.85
CA THR A 295 -12.95 15.19 -23.84
C THR A 295 -13.98 14.09 -23.55
N VAL A 296 -13.58 12.98 -22.91
CA VAL A 296 -14.55 11.95 -22.51
C VAL A 296 -15.50 12.42 -21.40
N ALA A 297 -15.12 13.50 -20.72
CA ALA A 297 -15.89 14.13 -19.67
C ALA A 297 -16.75 15.29 -20.18
N SER A 298 -16.58 15.78 -21.42
CA SER A 298 -17.22 17.03 -21.88
C SER A 298 -18.73 17.08 -21.60
N GLY A 299 -19.17 18.19 -21.01
CA GLY A 299 -20.58 18.52 -20.86
C GLY A 299 -21.12 19.29 -22.07
N GLN A 300 -22.16 20.09 -21.83
CA GLN A 300 -22.67 21.05 -22.81
C GLN A 300 -21.56 21.98 -23.32
N ALA A 301 -21.64 22.37 -24.60
CA ALA A 301 -20.77 23.39 -25.17
C ALA A 301 -20.88 24.71 -24.39
N ARG A 302 -19.76 25.39 -24.19
CA ARG A 302 -19.66 26.61 -23.39
C ARG A 302 -18.90 27.69 -24.16
N ASP A 303 -19.41 28.91 -24.07
CA ASP A 303 -18.77 30.10 -24.62
C ASP A 303 -17.51 30.50 -23.83
N PRO A 304 -16.61 31.33 -24.40
CA PRO A 304 -15.54 31.94 -23.63
C PRO A 304 -16.06 32.70 -22.40
N GLY A 305 -15.32 32.67 -21.29
CA GLY A 305 -15.67 33.34 -20.04
C GLY A 305 -15.71 32.41 -18.83
N ARG A 306 -16.32 32.89 -17.74
CA ARG A 306 -16.35 32.21 -16.44
C ARG A 306 -17.60 31.35 -16.29
N HIS A 307 -17.39 30.10 -15.92
CA HIS A 307 -18.44 29.09 -15.75
C HIS A 307 -18.35 28.48 -14.36
N ARG A 308 -19.48 28.42 -13.66
CA ARG A 308 -19.58 27.75 -12.35
C ARG A 308 -20.00 26.31 -12.55
N LEU A 309 -19.12 25.41 -12.18
CA LEU A 309 -19.26 23.98 -12.38
C LEU A 309 -19.19 23.27 -11.04
N VAL A 310 -19.83 22.10 -10.96
CA VAL A 310 -19.90 21.33 -9.73
C VAL A 310 -19.42 19.90 -9.97
N VAL A 311 -18.44 19.47 -9.19
CA VAL A 311 -17.98 18.08 -9.17
C VAL A 311 -18.65 17.36 -8.00
N LEU A 312 -19.61 16.48 -8.31
CA LEU A 312 -20.27 15.62 -7.33
C LEU A 312 -19.36 14.43 -6.99
N HIS A 313 -19.15 14.17 -5.70
CA HIS A 313 -18.26 13.14 -5.19
C HIS A 313 -18.90 12.36 -4.03
N PRO A 314 -18.33 11.24 -3.54
CA PRO A 314 -19.01 10.38 -2.56
C PRO A 314 -19.48 11.07 -1.27
N ALA A 315 -18.77 12.10 -0.82
CA ALA A 315 -19.11 12.86 0.40
C ALA A 315 -19.95 14.13 0.16
N GLY A 316 -20.40 14.44 -1.07
CA GLY A 316 -21.06 15.70 -1.39
C GLY A 316 -20.60 16.32 -2.72
N ARG A 317 -20.28 17.62 -2.72
CA ARG A 317 -19.89 18.36 -3.94
C ARG A 317 -18.74 19.35 -3.72
N ILE A 318 -18.09 19.69 -4.83
CA ILE A 318 -17.10 20.79 -4.92
C ILE A 318 -17.51 21.75 -6.03
N ASP A 319 -17.78 23.00 -5.67
CA ASP A 319 -18.02 24.10 -6.60
C ASP A 319 -16.68 24.66 -7.11
N ILE A 320 -16.57 24.83 -8.43
CA ILE A 320 -15.38 25.32 -9.13
C ILE A 320 -15.81 26.33 -10.19
N GLU A 321 -15.18 27.49 -10.22
CA GLU A 321 -15.32 28.44 -11.32
C GLU A 321 -14.15 28.23 -12.29
N VAL A 322 -14.46 27.85 -13.53
CA VAL A 322 -13.48 27.66 -14.61
C VAL A 322 -13.61 28.81 -15.60
N GLU A 323 -12.50 29.44 -15.98
CA GLU A 323 -12.46 30.47 -17.02
C GLU A 323 -11.89 29.87 -18.31
N LEU A 324 -12.71 29.91 -19.35
CA LEU A 324 -12.37 29.44 -20.69
C LEU A 324 -12.01 30.60 -21.60
N ASN A 325 -11.05 30.37 -22.48
CA ASN A 325 -10.76 31.24 -23.62
C ASN A 325 -10.87 30.43 -24.92
N GLY A 326 -11.25 31.08 -26.02
CA GLY A 326 -11.51 30.43 -27.30
C GLY A 326 -12.80 29.59 -27.32
N CYS A 327 -13.11 29.03 -28.48
CA CYS A 327 -14.28 28.19 -28.71
C CYS A 327 -13.88 26.87 -29.37
N GLU A 328 -14.77 25.87 -29.27
CA GLU A 328 -14.62 24.56 -29.93
C GLU A 328 -13.23 23.94 -29.67
N ASP A 329 -12.57 23.41 -30.70
CA ASP A 329 -11.28 22.73 -30.60
C ASP A 329 -10.13 23.65 -30.14
N GLY A 330 -10.30 24.96 -30.26
CA GLY A 330 -9.36 25.99 -29.79
C GLY A 330 -9.54 26.38 -28.31
N ALA A 331 -10.57 25.89 -27.63
CA ALA A 331 -10.85 26.30 -26.25
C ALA A 331 -9.74 25.85 -25.28
N THR A 332 -9.29 26.76 -24.41
CA THR A 332 -8.31 26.52 -23.35
C THR A 332 -8.86 26.94 -21.99
N VAL A 333 -8.31 26.35 -20.93
CA VAL A 333 -8.58 26.83 -19.57
C VAL A 333 -7.49 27.82 -19.20
N GLU A 334 -7.89 29.03 -18.80
CA GLU A 334 -6.97 30.06 -18.33
C GLU A 334 -6.86 30.06 -16.81
N ARG A 335 -7.97 29.75 -16.13
CA ARG A 335 -8.06 29.87 -14.67
C ARG A 335 -9.06 28.86 -14.09
N ALA A 336 -8.74 28.36 -12.90
CA ALA A 336 -9.72 27.67 -12.06
C ALA A 336 -9.67 28.20 -10.63
N ALA A 337 -10.84 28.58 -10.11
CA ALA A 337 -10.99 28.96 -8.72
C ALA A 337 -12.00 28.11 -7.98
N LEU A 338 -11.77 27.96 -6.69
CA LEU A 338 -12.70 27.30 -5.79
C LEU A 338 -12.63 27.89 -4.39
N VAL A 339 -13.72 27.75 -3.66
CA VAL A 339 -13.76 28.10 -2.24
C VAL A 339 -13.38 26.87 -1.41
N ARG A 340 -12.49 27.10 -0.45
CA ARG A 340 -12.18 26.19 0.67
C ARG A 340 -12.42 26.95 1.98
N THR A 341 -12.20 26.27 3.09
CA THR A 341 -12.15 26.88 4.41
C THR A 341 -10.97 26.29 5.17
N ALA A 342 -10.37 27.06 6.08
CA ALA A 342 -9.33 26.58 7.00
C ALA A 342 -9.67 26.98 8.43
N ARG A 343 -9.00 26.38 9.41
CA ARG A 343 -9.08 26.75 10.83
C ARG A 343 -7.79 26.39 11.54
N LYS A 344 -7.21 27.34 12.28
CA LYS A 344 -6.16 27.05 13.25
C LYS A 344 -6.74 26.22 14.41
N ILE A 345 -6.15 25.06 14.68
CA ILE A 345 -6.59 24.14 15.76
C ILE A 345 -5.75 24.39 17.01
N MET A 346 -4.44 24.39 16.85
CA MET A 346 -3.47 24.52 17.95
C MET A 346 -2.22 25.21 17.42
N GLN A 347 -1.54 25.96 18.28
CA GLN A 347 -0.21 26.52 18.04
C GLN A 347 0.62 26.38 19.31
N GLY A 348 1.87 25.96 19.18
CA GLY A 348 2.79 25.79 20.30
C GLY A 348 4.08 25.10 19.88
N GLU A 349 4.77 24.51 20.85
CA GLU A 349 5.97 23.70 20.60
C GLU A 349 5.58 22.24 20.40
N LEU A 350 6.17 21.60 19.39
CA LEU A 350 6.07 20.19 19.11
C LEU A 350 7.38 19.51 19.50
N HIS A 351 7.31 18.58 20.46
CA HIS A 351 8.44 17.78 20.89
C HIS A 351 8.59 16.59 19.97
N LEU A 352 9.78 16.46 19.38
CA LEU A 352 10.09 15.39 18.45
C LEU A 352 10.84 14.27 19.17
N PRO A 353 10.48 13.01 18.95
CA PRO A 353 11.13 11.91 19.65
C PRO A 353 12.56 11.71 19.18
N GLU A 354 13.47 11.38 20.10
CA GLU A 354 14.90 11.31 19.81
C GLU A 354 15.24 10.22 18.77
N TYR A 355 14.46 9.15 18.74
CA TYR A 355 14.70 8.02 17.83
C TYR A 355 14.60 8.39 16.34
N VAL A 356 13.94 9.49 15.96
CA VAL A 356 13.86 9.90 14.55
C VAL A 356 15.12 10.63 14.07
N PHE A 357 15.87 11.26 14.98
CA PHE A 357 17.13 11.93 14.63
C PHE A 357 18.35 11.05 14.85
N SER A 358 18.19 10.00 15.63
CA SER A 358 19.20 8.97 15.85
C SER A 358 19.24 8.00 14.67
N ARG A 359 19.74 8.46 13.52
CA ARG A 359 20.46 7.56 12.63
C ARG A 359 21.83 7.38 13.32
N PRO A 360 22.25 6.18 13.71
CA PRO A 360 23.65 6.02 14.11
C PRO A 360 24.46 6.27 12.85
N GLU A 361 25.09 7.44 12.76
CA GLU A 361 26.29 7.54 11.94
C GLU A 361 27.29 6.52 12.51
N PRO A 362 28.03 5.80 11.66
CA PRO A 362 29.12 4.94 12.13
C PRO A 362 30.27 5.83 12.57
N THR A 363 30.10 6.54 13.69
CA THR A 363 31.20 7.10 14.44
C THR A 363 31.93 5.93 15.09
N GLY A 364 33.22 5.83 14.75
CA GLY A 364 34.04 4.67 14.99
C GLY A 364 33.96 4.10 16.40
N ALA A 365 33.94 2.77 16.45
CA ALA A 365 34.51 1.95 17.50
C ALA A 365 34.29 2.46 18.94
N GLU A 366 33.06 2.33 19.43
CA GLU A 366 32.87 1.75 20.76
C GLU A 366 31.96 0.53 20.62
N LEU A 367 32.42 -0.60 21.17
CA LEU A 367 31.69 -1.85 21.28
C LEU A 367 30.43 -1.63 22.12
N SER A 368 29.36 -1.09 21.51
CA SER A 368 28.03 -1.21 22.12
C SER A 368 27.69 -2.70 22.14
N THR A 369 27.55 -3.26 23.33
CA THR A 369 27.31 -4.69 23.52
C THR A 369 25.94 -5.05 22.95
N PHE A 370 25.91 -5.69 21.78
CA PHE A 370 24.71 -6.31 21.24
C PHE A 370 24.20 -7.37 22.23
N PRO A 371 22.90 -7.39 22.60
CA PRO A 371 21.81 -6.52 22.15
C PRO A 371 21.72 -5.15 22.85
N ASN A 372 21.41 -4.08 22.12
CA ASN A 372 21.34 -2.69 22.63
C ASN A 372 20.00 -1.96 22.40
N LYS A 373 19.00 -2.59 21.76
CA LYS A 373 17.65 -2.08 21.55
C LYS A 373 16.65 -3.21 21.32
N ALA A 374 15.36 -2.89 21.25
CA ALA A 374 14.29 -3.83 20.95
C ALA A 374 14.47 -4.48 19.57
N PHE A 375 14.04 -5.74 19.47
CA PHE A 375 13.99 -6.50 18.22
C PHE A 375 12.60 -6.39 17.60
N THR A 376 12.55 -6.42 16.27
CA THR A 376 11.31 -6.54 15.51
C THR A 376 11.40 -7.76 14.60
N ILE A 377 10.48 -8.71 14.75
CA ILE A 377 10.29 -9.83 13.83
C ILE A 377 9.21 -9.44 12.82
N ILE A 378 9.61 -9.26 11.57
CA ILE A 378 8.73 -8.98 10.44
C ILE A 378 8.15 -10.29 9.91
N VAL A 379 6.83 -10.39 9.90
CA VAL A 379 6.09 -11.56 9.40
C VAL A 379 5.45 -11.23 8.04
N PRO A 380 5.69 -12.04 6.99
CA PRO A 380 5.25 -11.74 5.62
C PRO A 380 3.75 -11.93 5.34
N THR A 381 2.95 -12.19 6.37
CA THR A 381 1.51 -12.51 6.24
C THR A 381 0.70 -11.65 7.20
N ARG A 382 -0.61 -11.52 6.94
CA ARG A 382 -1.54 -10.91 7.90
C ARG A 382 -1.49 -11.64 9.25
N ALA A 383 -1.84 -10.92 10.30
CA ALA A 383 -1.95 -11.47 11.66
C ALA A 383 -3.00 -12.59 11.73
N GLY A 384 -2.81 -13.54 12.65
CA GLY A 384 -3.71 -14.67 12.89
C GLY A 384 -3.46 -15.91 12.02
N GLY A 385 -2.47 -15.89 11.13
CA GLY A 385 -2.04 -17.06 10.36
C GLY A 385 -0.99 -17.92 11.10
N GLY A 386 -0.61 -19.06 10.49
CA GLY A 386 0.41 -19.96 11.04
C GLY A 386 1.76 -19.27 11.28
N ASN A 387 2.25 -18.49 10.32
CA ASN A 387 3.51 -17.73 10.44
C ASN A 387 3.46 -16.74 11.62
N ASP A 388 2.37 -15.98 11.75
CA ASP A 388 2.18 -15.02 12.84
C ASP A 388 2.16 -15.71 14.21
N THR A 389 1.43 -16.83 14.30
CA THR A 389 1.32 -17.61 15.54
C THR A 389 2.69 -18.15 15.96
N MET A 390 3.46 -18.74 15.04
CA MET A 390 4.81 -19.24 15.33
C MET A 390 5.75 -18.11 15.73
N ALA A 391 5.74 -16.99 14.99
CA ALA A 391 6.57 -15.82 15.29
C ALA A 391 6.30 -15.27 16.71
N ARG A 392 5.02 -15.16 17.11
CA ARG A 392 4.65 -14.70 18.46
C ARG A 392 5.05 -15.69 19.55
N ILE A 393 4.96 -16.99 19.30
CA ILE A 393 5.42 -18.03 20.24
C ILE A 393 6.92 -17.88 20.50
N ILE A 394 7.74 -17.74 19.44
CA ILE A 394 9.19 -17.59 19.62
C ILE A 394 9.56 -16.22 20.19
N ALA A 395 8.89 -15.14 19.77
CA ALA A 395 9.15 -13.77 20.25
C ALA A 395 9.01 -13.65 21.76
N ALA A 396 7.95 -14.23 22.32
CA ALA A 396 7.68 -14.21 23.76
C ALA A 396 8.81 -14.85 24.59
N LYS A 397 9.49 -15.87 24.05
CA LYS A 397 10.60 -16.57 24.72
C LYS A 397 11.96 -15.98 24.36
N LEU A 398 12.12 -15.38 23.19
CA LEU A 398 13.34 -14.69 22.78
C LEU A 398 13.59 -13.44 23.63
N ALA A 399 12.55 -12.68 23.96
CA ALA A 399 12.67 -11.43 24.71
C ALA A 399 13.48 -11.55 26.03
N PRO A 400 13.15 -12.48 26.96
CA PRO A 400 13.93 -12.66 28.18
C PRO A 400 15.36 -13.16 27.93
N LEU A 401 15.60 -13.96 26.88
CA LEU A 401 16.94 -14.49 26.55
C LEU A 401 17.87 -13.44 25.94
N LEU A 402 17.29 -12.48 25.22
CA LEU A 402 17.99 -11.37 24.60
C LEU A 402 18.08 -10.16 25.54
N GLY A 403 17.31 -10.13 26.62
CA GLY A 403 17.26 -9.01 27.57
C GLY A 403 16.68 -7.74 26.96
N GLN A 404 15.90 -7.88 25.89
CA GLN A 404 15.30 -6.79 25.12
C GLN A 404 13.89 -7.18 24.70
N GLU A 405 13.03 -6.20 24.45
CA GLU A 405 11.70 -6.46 23.88
C GLU A 405 11.82 -7.09 22.47
N VAL A 406 10.89 -7.99 22.12
CA VAL A 406 10.79 -8.57 20.78
C VAL A 406 9.36 -8.38 20.28
N VAL A 407 9.18 -7.45 19.34
CA VAL A 407 7.89 -7.09 18.75
C VAL A 407 7.66 -7.90 17.48
N VAL A 408 6.42 -8.29 17.20
CA VAL A 408 6.02 -8.94 15.94
C VAL A 408 5.21 -7.96 15.10
N ASP A 409 5.71 -7.65 13.90
CA ASP A 409 5.09 -6.74 12.93
C ASP A 409 4.70 -7.51 11.65
N ASN A 410 3.41 -7.49 11.31
CA ASN A 410 2.84 -8.21 10.18
C ASN A 410 2.79 -7.32 8.93
N ARG A 411 3.61 -7.63 7.92
CA ARG A 411 3.66 -6.92 6.65
C ARG A 411 3.24 -7.84 5.50
N ALA A 412 1.94 -7.88 5.26
CA ALA A 412 1.34 -8.68 4.19
C ALA A 412 1.44 -7.98 2.82
N GLY A 413 1.34 -8.79 1.76
CA GLY A 413 1.22 -8.32 0.38
C GLY A 413 2.32 -8.86 -0.54
N ALA A 414 2.02 -8.89 -1.84
CA ALA A 414 2.89 -9.43 -2.90
C ALA A 414 3.53 -10.79 -2.55
N ASN A 415 2.73 -11.70 -1.98
CA ASN A 415 3.16 -13.05 -1.58
C ASN A 415 4.37 -13.05 -0.62
N GLY A 416 4.47 -12.01 0.23
CA GLY A 416 5.52 -11.81 1.20
C GLY A 416 6.69 -10.95 0.72
N ALA A 417 6.70 -10.50 -0.55
CA ALA A 417 7.79 -9.69 -1.08
C ALA A 417 7.93 -8.33 -0.37
N ILE A 418 6.82 -7.72 0.06
CA ILE A 418 6.86 -6.43 0.79
C ILE A 418 7.67 -6.56 2.09
N ALA A 419 7.44 -7.62 2.86
CA ALA A 419 8.18 -7.90 4.08
C ALA A 419 9.66 -8.22 3.79
N SER A 420 9.92 -9.07 2.80
CA SER A 420 11.29 -9.44 2.42
C SER A 420 12.09 -8.22 1.98
N GLU A 421 11.56 -7.37 1.08
CA GLU A 421 12.24 -6.15 0.63
C GLU A 421 12.48 -5.15 1.76
N TYR A 422 11.55 -5.03 2.70
CA TYR A 422 11.73 -4.19 3.87
C TYR A 422 12.89 -4.68 4.74
N VAL A 423 12.95 -5.98 5.06
CA VAL A 423 14.04 -6.52 5.89
C VAL A 423 15.36 -6.48 5.13
N ALA A 424 15.40 -6.84 3.85
CA ALA A 424 16.59 -6.75 3.01
C ALA A 424 17.21 -5.33 3.00
N ARG A 425 16.38 -4.29 3.07
CA ARG A 425 16.82 -2.87 3.12
C ARG A 425 17.02 -2.31 4.52
N SER A 426 16.75 -3.10 5.56
CA SER A 426 16.89 -2.66 6.95
C SER A 426 18.36 -2.60 7.37
N ALA A 427 18.65 -1.86 8.44
CA ALA A 427 20.00 -1.79 8.99
C ALA A 427 20.49 -3.19 9.39
N PRO A 428 21.70 -3.60 8.97
CA PRO A 428 22.25 -4.91 9.28
C PRO A 428 22.85 -4.95 10.69
N ASP A 429 22.07 -4.57 11.70
CA ASP A 429 22.49 -4.51 13.11
C ASP A 429 22.00 -5.71 13.95
N GLY A 430 21.15 -6.55 13.36
CA GLY A 430 20.59 -7.74 13.98
C GLY A 430 19.30 -7.49 14.76
N HIS A 431 18.71 -6.28 14.74
CA HIS A 431 17.47 -5.97 15.47
C HIS A 431 16.20 -6.07 14.63
N THR A 432 16.30 -5.99 13.31
CA THR A 432 15.16 -6.26 12.40
C THR A 432 15.34 -7.64 11.80
N LEU A 433 14.43 -8.56 12.11
CA LEU A 433 14.51 -9.96 11.70
C LEU A 433 13.35 -10.31 10.78
N MET A 434 13.59 -11.17 9.80
CA MET A 434 12.56 -11.73 8.93
C MET A 434 12.14 -13.10 9.44
N PHE A 435 10.83 -13.28 9.67
CA PHE A 435 10.23 -14.61 9.78
C PHE A 435 9.98 -15.17 8.38
N GLY A 436 11.04 -15.71 7.79
CA GLY A 436 11.04 -16.30 6.46
C GLY A 436 10.41 -17.70 6.45
N TYR A 437 10.01 -18.13 5.26
CA TYR A 437 9.54 -19.49 5.04
C TYR A 437 9.82 -19.90 3.59
N VAL A 438 9.59 -21.17 3.26
CA VAL A 438 9.84 -21.72 1.91
C VAL A 438 9.19 -20.91 0.79
N GLY A 439 8.05 -20.26 1.05
CA GLY A 439 7.37 -19.39 0.08
C GLY A 439 8.18 -18.15 -0.26
N THR A 440 8.62 -17.38 0.74
CA THR A 440 9.40 -16.14 0.51
C THR A 440 10.82 -16.41 0.06
N HIS A 441 11.45 -17.49 0.51
CA HIS A 441 12.88 -17.68 0.25
C HIS A 441 13.18 -18.71 -0.86
N ALA A 442 12.21 -19.51 -1.31
CA ALA A 442 12.46 -20.52 -2.34
C ALA A 442 11.42 -20.55 -3.46
N MET A 443 10.13 -20.69 -3.15
CA MET A 443 9.09 -20.88 -4.19
C MET A 443 8.76 -19.60 -4.97
N ASN A 444 8.51 -18.49 -4.28
CA ASN A 444 8.17 -17.22 -4.94
C ASN A 444 9.36 -16.69 -5.78
N PRO A 445 10.62 -16.68 -5.28
CA PRO A 445 11.79 -16.33 -6.09
C PRO A 445 12.08 -17.31 -7.25
N ALA A 446 11.62 -18.57 -7.16
CA ALA A 446 11.71 -19.52 -8.26
C ALA A 446 10.63 -19.29 -9.33
N LEU A 447 9.50 -18.70 -8.95
CA LEU A 447 8.37 -18.45 -9.85
C LEU A 447 8.51 -17.13 -10.62
N GLN A 448 9.07 -16.10 -9.99
CA GLN A 448 9.16 -14.76 -10.57
C GLN A 448 10.36 -13.98 -10.05
N ARG A 449 10.69 -12.89 -10.77
CA ARG A 449 11.72 -11.94 -10.33
C ARG A 449 11.15 -11.02 -9.25
N LEU A 450 11.89 -10.83 -8.16
CA LEU A 450 11.48 -10.04 -7.00
C LEU A 450 12.46 -8.89 -6.76
N GLY A 451 12.07 -7.92 -5.92
CA GLY A 451 12.92 -6.78 -5.52
C GLY A 451 13.96 -7.10 -4.45
N TYR A 452 14.17 -8.39 -4.15
CA TYR A 452 15.18 -8.93 -3.25
C TYR A 452 15.73 -10.25 -3.78
N ASP A 453 16.96 -10.58 -3.42
CA ASP A 453 17.54 -11.92 -3.57
C ASP A 453 17.38 -12.70 -2.26
N PRO A 454 16.77 -13.90 -2.28
CA PRO A 454 16.50 -14.66 -1.05
C PRO A 454 17.75 -15.23 -0.38
N VAL A 455 18.89 -15.23 -1.07
CA VAL A 455 20.18 -15.74 -0.57
C VAL A 455 21.11 -14.58 -0.24
N GLU A 456 21.33 -13.66 -1.19
CA GLU A 456 22.35 -12.62 -1.04
C GLU A 456 21.92 -11.48 -0.10
N ASP A 457 20.62 -11.18 0.01
CA ASP A 457 20.13 -10.07 0.85
C ASP A 457 19.83 -10.48 2.31
N PHE A 458 20.07 -11.74 2.68
CA PHE A 458 19.72 -12.27 4.00
C PHE A 458 20.85 -13.07 4.65
N ALA A 459 21.04 -12.86 5.95
CA ALA A 459 21.87 -13.69 6.81
C ALA A 459 21.00 -14.71 7.56
N PRO A 460 21.18 -16.03 7.35
CA PRO A 460 20.42 -17.08 8.04
C PRO A 460 20.73 -17.09 9.55
N ILE A 461 19.68 -17.11 10.39
CA ILE A 461 19.83 -17.27 11.85
C ILE A 461 19.54 -18.71 12.26
N GLY A 462 18.47 -19.33 11.77
CA GLY A 462 18.17 -20.72 12.09
C GLY A 462 16.77 -21.16 11.66
N LEU A 463 16.61 -22.47 11.46
CA LEU A 463 15.30 -23.07 11.23
C LEU A 463 14.45 -22.95 12.49
N VAL A 464 13.21 -22.49 12.33
CA VAL A 464 12.23 -22.43 13.41
C VAL A 464 11.50 -23.76 13.50
N GLY A 465 11.11 -24.29 12.34
CA GLY A 465 10.41 -25.57 12.28
C GLY A 465 9.86 -25.88 10.90
N SER A 466 9.22 -27.03 10.81
CA SER A 466 8.56 -27.51 9.60
C SER A 466 7.14 -27.96 9.90
N SER A 467 6.26 -27.87 8.90
CA SER A 467 4.91 -28.42 8.96
C SER A 467 4.57 -29.10 7.63
N PRO A 468 4.11 -30.36 7.67
CA PRO A 468 3.69 -31.08 6.47
C PRO A 468 2.51 -30.40 5.77
N THR A 469 2.43 -30.49 4.44
CA THR A 469 1.25 -30.04 3.70
C THR A 469 0.22 -31.16 3.60
N LEU A 470 -1.05 -30.80 3.79
CA LEU A 470 -2.20 -31.69 3.59
C LEU A 470 -3.02 -31.23 2.41
N MET A 471 -3.75 -32.15 1.78
CA MET A 471 -4.92 -31.83 0.97
C MET A 471 -6.16 -31.93 1.87
N VAL A 472 -6.91 -30.84 1.99
CA VAL A 472 -8.16 -30.80 2.78
C VAL A 472 -9.34 -30.38 1.93
N THR A 473 -10.53 -30.79 2.34
CA THR A 473 -11.78 -30.46 1.66
C THR A 473 -12.92 -30.18 2.63
N HIS A 474 -13.91 -29.41 2.19
CA HIS A 474 -15.13 -29.18 2.96
C HIS A 474 -15.96 -30.48 3.06
N PRO A 475 -16.44 -30.91 4.25
CA PRO A 475 -17.11 -32.20 4.42
C PRO A 475 -18.35 -32.42 3.55
N GLU A 476 -19.21 -31.38 3.41
CA GLU A 476 -20.47 -31.50 2.65
C GLU A 476 -20.38 -31.06 1.18
N LYS A 477 -19.77 -29.90 0.92
CA LYS A 477 -19.64 -29.33 -0.43
C LYS A 477 -18.44 -29.87 -1.21
N GLY A 478 -17.52 -30.56 -0.53
CA GLY A 478 -16.33 -31.17 -1.12
C GLY A 478 -16.55 -32.60 -1.60
N ALA A 479 -15.45 -33.31 -1.82
CA ALA A 479 -15.46 -34.75 -2.10
C ALA A 479 -15.19 -35.55 -0.82
N PRO A 480 -15.82 -36.72 -0.63
CA PRO A 480 -15.63 -37.51 0.59
C PRO A 480 -14.24 -38.17 0.69
N ASP A 481 -13.59 -38.42 -0.45
CA ASP A 481 -12.30 -39.09 -0.63
C ASP A 481 -11.61 -38.59 -1.92
N LEU A 482 -10.35 -38.99 -2.11
CA LEU A 482 -9.54 -38.55 -3.24
C LEU A 482 -10.03 -39.08 -4.59
N ASP A 483 -10.44 -40.35 -4.66
CA ASP A 483 -10.92 -40.98 -5.89
C ASP A 483 -12.17 -40.27 -6.41
N THR A 484 -13.12 -39.96 -5.51
CA THR A 484 -14.32 -39.20 -5.83
C THR A 484 -13.97 -37.78 -6.29
N LEU A 485 -12.97 -37.14 -5.68
CA LEU A 485 -12.54 -35.82 -6.11
C LEU A 485 -11.98 -35.85 -7.53
N ILE A 486 -11.08 -36.79 -7.84
CA ILE A 486 -10.50 -36.95 -9.17
C ILE A 486 -11.60 -37.24 -10.19
N ALA A 487 -12.51 -38.19 -9.90
CA ALA A 487 -13.63 -38.49 -10.78
C ALA A 487 -14.50 -37.26 -11.08
N ARG A 488 -14.82 -36.45 -10.06
CA ARG A 488 -15.61 -35.21 -10.23
C ARG A 488 -14.86 -34.14 -11.04
N LEU A 489 -13.55 -34.03 -10.86
CA LEU A 489 -12.73 -33.08 -11.62
C LEU A 489 -12.55 -33.49 -13.09
N MET A 490 -12.51 -34.80 -13.36
CA MET A 490 -12.47 -35.34 -14.72
C MET A 490 -13.80 -35.15 -15.47
N ASP A 491 -14.92 -35.37 -14.78
CA ASP A 491 -16.26 -35.17 -15.33
C ASP A 491 -16.59 -33.68 -15.55
N SER A 492 -16.22 -32.84 -14.58
CA SER A 492 -16.56 -31.41 -14.56
C SER A 492 -15.33 -30.54 -14.25
N PRO A 493 -14.43 -30.30 -15.22
CA PRO A 493 -13.24 -29.48 -15.03
C PRO A 493 -13.59 -28.08 -14.52
N ARG A 494 -12.77 -27.53 -13.62
CA ARG A 494 -12.91 -26.18 -13.01
C ARG A 494 -14.15 -25.93 -12.17
N ARG A 495 -15.01 -26.93 -11.96
CA ARG A 495 -16.19 -26.83 -11.09
C ARG A 495 -15.82 -26.71 -9.62
N PHE A 496 -14.75 -27.39 -9.20
CA PHE A 496 -14.18 -27.24 -7.86
C PHE A 496 -13.11 -26.15 -7.89
N SER A 497 -13.05 -25.35 -6.83
CA SER A 497 -11.96 -24.41 -6.62
C SER A 497 -11.08 -24.79 -5.43
N TYR A 498 -9.80 -24.41 -5.53
CA TYR A 498 -8.86 -24.48 -4.41
C TYR A 498 -8.52 -23.08 -3.88
N ALA A 499 -8.45 -22.96 -2.55
CA ALA A 499 -7.97 -21.75 -1.90
C ALA A 499 -6.44 -21.77 -1.76
N SER A 500 -5.80 -20.63 -1.99
CA SER A 500 -4.36 -20.44 -1.79
C SER A 500 -4.05 -19.11 -1.09
N ALA A 501 -2.86 -19.00 -0.52
CA ALA A 501 -2.38 -17.79 0.14
C ALA A 501 -1.64 -16.83 -0.81
N GLY A 502 -1.79 -16.99 -2.13
CA GLY A 502 -0.99 -16.27 -3.12
C GLY A 502 -0.34 -17.19 -4.13
N ASP A 503 -0.07 -16.68 -5.33
CA ASP A 503 0.84 -17.32 -6.28
C ASP A 503 2.24 -17.37 -5.67
N GLY A 504 3.04 -18.40 -5.98
CA GLY A 504 4.37 -18.53 -5.37
C GLY A 504 4.37 -19.11 -3.94
N THR A 505 3.21 -19.51 -3.40
CA THR A 505 3.09 -20.09 -2.04
C THR A 505 3.00 -21.63 -2.06
N PRO A 506 3.28 -22.32 -0.93
CA PRO A 506 3.17 -23.78 -0.87
C PRO A 506 1.78 -24.33 -1.25
N PRO A 507 0.65 -23.76 -0.79
CA PRO A 507 -0.66 -24.22 -1.22
C PRO A 507 -0.89 -24.12 -2.73
N HIS A 508 -0.38 -23.06 -3.36
CA HIS A 508 -0.43 -22.88 -4.81
C HIS A 508 0.39 -23.96 -5.53
N PHE A 509 1.66 -24.15 -5.13
CA PHE A 509 2.52 -25.18 -5.72
C PHE A 509 1.96 -26.59 -5.55
N ALA A 510 1.41 -26.92 -4.38
CA ALA A 510 0.79 -28.21 -4.12
C ALA A 510 -0.44 -28.44 -5.03
N ALA A 511 -1.28 -27.42 -5.22
CA ALA A 511 -2.44 -27.51 -6.11
C ALA A 511 -2.05 -27.67 -7.58
N GLU A 512 -1.03 -26.95 -8.05
CA GLU A 512 -0.53 -27.06 -9.43
C GLU A 512 0.11 -28.43 -9.68
N LEU A 513 0.92 -28.93 -8.74
CA LEU A 513 1.48 -30.28 -8.82
C LEU A 513 0.40 -31.37 -8.77
N PHE A 514 -0.64 -31.17 -7.96
CA PHE A 514 -1.78 -32.07 -7.91
C PHE A 514 -2.49 -32.16 -9.25
N GLN A 515 -2.84 -31.01 -9.83
CA GLN A 515 -3.52 -30.93 -11.13
C GLN A 515 -2.67 -31.58 -12.22
N LEU A 516 -1.36 -31.29 -12.25
CA LEU A 516 -0.43 -31.89 -13.21
C LEU A 516 -0.32 -33.41 -13.07
N SER A 517 -0.20 -33.92 -11.84
CA SER A 517 -0.01 -35.35 -11.56
C SER A 517 -1.28 -36.17 -11.81
N SER A 518 -2.44 -35.60 -11.45
CA SER A 518 -3.75 -36.27 -11.60
C SER A 518 -4.39 -36.05 -12.98
N GLY A 519 -3.87 -35.14 -13.80
CA GLY A 519 -4.48 -34.76 -15.08
C GLY A 519 -5.79 -33.98 -14.93
N THR A 520 -6.01 -33.34 -13.78
CA THR A 520 -7.25 -32.63 -13.45
C THR A 520 -7.09 -31.11 -13.50
N SER A 521 -8.20 -30.35 -13.45
CA SER A 521 -8.17 -28.89 -13.39
C SER A 521 -9.19 -28.33 -12.38
N MET A 522 -8.72 -27.42 -11.53
CA MET A 522 -9.49 -26.67 -10.54
C MET A 522 -9.42 -25.17 -10.83
N SER A 523 -10.42 -24.42 -10.39
CA SER A 523 -10.35 -22.96 -10.36
C SER A 523 -9.51 -22.50 -9.15
N SER A 524 -8.70 -21.45 -9.28
CA SER A 524 -7.94 -20.91 -8.15
C SER A 524 -8.72 -19.80 -7.44
N SER A 525 -8.56 -19.70 -6.13
CA SER A 525 -9.06 -18.58 -5.32
C SER A 525 -7.95 -18.11 -4.39
N THR A 526 -7.50 -16.89 -4.60
CA THR A 526 -6.27 -16.37 -3.98
C THR A 526 -6.61 -15.38 -2.86
N PHE A 527 -5.95 -15.51 -1.71
CA PHE A 527 -6.17 -14.68 -0.53
C PHE A 527 -4.85 -14.13 0.02
N GLU A 528 -4.92 -13.03 0.77
CA GLU A 528 -3.77 -12.43 1.46
C GLU A 528 -3.34 -13.20 2.72
N GLY A 529 -2.97 -14.47 2.56
CA GLY A 529 -2.48 -15.34 3.62
C GLY A 529 -3.35 -16.57 3.88
N ALA A 530 -2.82 -17.47 4.72
CA ALA A 530 -3.46 -18.76 4.99
C ALA A 530 -4.77 -18.65 5.79
N ALA A 531 -4.88 -17.66 6.70
CA ALA A 531 -6.07 -17.47 7.54
C ALA A 531 -7.35 -17.16 6.73
N PRO A 532 -7.39 -16.16 5.82
CA PRO A 532 -8.56 -15.95 4.98
C PRO A 532 -8.82 -17.13 4.01
N ALA A 533 -7.78 -17.79 3.51
CA ALA A 533 -7.93 -18.94 2.62
C ALA A 533 -8.58 -20.16 3.29
N ILE A 534 -8.16 -20.50 4.51
CA ILE A 534 -8.76 -21.62 5.24
C ILE A 534 -10.19 -21.30 5.68
N ALA A 535 -10.46 -20.06 6.08
CA ALA A 535 -11.82 -19.62 6.40
C ALA A 535 -12.77 -19.73 5.19
N ASP A 536 -12.28 -19.45 3.99
CA ASP A 536 -13.04 -19.62 2.75
C ASP A 536 -13.38 -21.08 2.46
N THR A 537 -12.41 -21.97 2.70
CA THR A 537 -12.56 -23.42 2.53
C THR A 537 -13.52 -24.00 3.58
N VAL A 538 -13.45 -23.52 4.82
CA VAL A 538 -14.38 -23.89 5.91
C VAL A 538 -15.80 -23.40 5.60
N ALA A 539 -15.97 -22.24 4.96
CA ALA A 539 -17.27 -21.78 4.47
C ALA A 539 -17.77 -22.57 3.24
N GLY A 540 -16.89 -23.37 2.63
CA GLY A 540 -17.13 -24.19 1.46
C GLY A 540 -17.36 -23.37 0.19
N ARG A 541 -16.84 -22.13 0.14
CA ARG A 541 -16.81 -21.33 -1.09
C ARG A 541 -15.74 -21.87 -2.03
N SER A 542 -14.54 -22.12 -1.50
CA SER A 542 -13.58 -23.06 -2.05
C SER A 542 -13.80 -24.45 -1.47
N GLN A 543 -13.65 -25.49 -2.28
CA GLN A 543 -13.90 -26.87 -1.84
C GLN A 543 -12.62 -27.58 -1.42
N VAL A 544 -11.46 -27.12 -1.88
CA VAL A 544 -10.15 -27.74 -1.63
C VAL A 544 -9.17 -26.70 -1.11
N MET A 545 -8.22 -27.11 -0.27
CA MET A 545 -7.04 -26.31 0.06
C MET A 545 -5.84 -27.24 0.28
N PHE A 546 -4.63 -26.72 0.09
CA PHE A 546 -3.39 -27.40 0.45
C PHE A 546 -2.65 -26.72 1.61
N PRO A 547 -3.24 -26.64 2.83
CA PRO A 547 -2.66 -25.95 3.96
C PRO A 547 -1.50 -26.74 4.60
N SER A 548 -0.71 -26.07 5.43
CA SER A 548 0.13 -26.78 6.40
C SER A 548 -0.74 -27.48 7.44
N LEU A 549 -0.25 -28.58 8.02
CA LEU A 549 -0.90 -29.23 9.15
C LEU A 549 -1.11 -28.22 10.28
N PHE A 550 -0.13 -27.35 10.55
CA PHE A 550 -0.24 -26.26 11.53
C PHE A 550 -1.50 -25.41 11.35
N THR A 551 -1.83 -25.08 10.10
CA THR A 551 -3.00 -24.25 9.80
C THR A 551 -4.30 -25.06 9.87
N ALA A 552 -4.27 -26.31 9.40
CA ALA A 552 -5.49 -27.11 9.19
C ALA A 552 -5.93 -27.92 10.40
N TYR A 553 -5.00 -28.30 11.28
CA TYR A 553 -5.24 -29.28 12.34
C TYR A 553 -6.41 -28.90 13.26
N PRO A 554 -6.57 -27.63 13.71
CA PRO A 554 -7.73 -27.25 14.52
C PRO A 554 -9.08 -27.49 13.82
N PHE A 555 -9.15 -27.21 12.52
CA PHE A 555 -10.38 -27.36 11.72
C PHE A 555 -10.69 -28.82 11.39
N ILE A 556 -9.65 -29.64 11.20
CA ILE A 556 -9.80 -31.09 11.04
C ILE A 556 -10.32 -31.71 12.34
N ARG A 557 -9.73 -31.35 13.48
CA ARG A 557 -10.16 -31.82 14.81
C ARG A 557 -11.60 -31.39 15.15
N ALA A 558 -12.02 -30.21 14.69
CA ALA A 558 -13.38 -29.72 14.85
C ALA A 558 -14.39 -30.32 13.84
N GLY A 559 -13.95 -31.17 12.91
CA GLY A 559 -14.80 -31.75 11.86
C GLY A 559 -15.26 -30.76 10.79
N GLN A 560 -14.70 -29.54 10.77
CA GLN A 560 -15.04 -28.50 9.80
C GLN A 560 -14.35 -28.71 8.45
N LEU A 561 -13.24 -29.44 8.43
CA LEU A 561 -12.52 -29.86 7.23
C LEU A 561 -12.18 -31.35 7.32
N ARG A 562 -12.12 -32.02 6.18
CA ARG A 562 -11.65 -33.40 6.03
C ARG A 562 -10.30 -33.42 5.34
N ALA A 563 -9.33 -34.14 5.90
CA ALA A 563 -8.06 -34.41 5.23
C ALA A 563 -8.24 -35.56 4.23
N LEU A 564 -7.89 -35.32 2.96
CA LEU A 564 -7.93 -36.32 1.88
C LEU A 564 -6.58 -37.01 1.67
N GLY A 565 -5.49 -36.34 2.01
CA GLY A 565 -4.17 -36.96 1.93
C GLY A 565 -3.03 -36.05 2.36
N VAL A 566 -1.90 -36.67 2.68
CA VAL A 566 -0.65 -35.97 3.00
C VAL A 566 0.15 -35.73 1.71
N ALA A 567 0.53 -34.48 1.44
CA ALA A 567 1.42 -34.10 0.32
C ALA A 567 2.89 -34.24 0.74
N GLY A 568 3.29 -35.46 1.10
CA GLY A 568 4.62 -35.79 1.58
C GLY A 568 4.87 -37.30 1.55
N PRO A 569 6.11 -37.74 1.85
CA PRO A 569 6.55 -39.11 1.62
C PRO A 569 6.02 -40.13 2.64
N LYS A 570 5.44 -39.69 3.75
CA LYS A 570 4.96 -40.57 4.84
C LYS A 570 3.70 -40.01 5.49
N ARG A 571 2.91 -40.90 6.10
CA ARG A 571 1.77 -40.55 6.95
C ARG A 571 2.21 -39.76 8.18
N LEU A 572 1.28 -39.02 8.78
CA LEU A 572 1.55 -38.19 9.94
C LEU A 572 1.13 -38.92 11.22
N GLU A 573 1.96 -38.88 12.26
CA GLU A 573 1.64 -39.48 13.56
C GLU A 573 0.37 -38.89 14.19
N ALA A 574 0.08 -37.61 13.91
CA ALA A 574 -1.12 -36.92 14.38
C ALA A 574 -2.40 -37.31 13.61
N LEU A 575 -2.26 -37.95 12.44
CA LEU A 575 -3.35 -38.35 11.54
C LEU A 575 -3.00 -39.71 10.86
N PRO A 576 -2.80 -40.79 11.63
CA PRO A 576 -2.31 -42.08 11.09
C PRO A 576 -3.27 -42.72 10.08
N GLU A 577 -4.56 -42.39 10.16
CA GLU A 577 -5.61 -42.83 9.25
C GLU A 577 -5.54 -42.15 7.87
N VAL A 578 -4.91 -40.98 7.76
CA VAL A 578 -4.81 -40.22 6.52
C VAL A 578 -3.64 -40.73 5.70
N ALA A 579 -3.95 -41.37 4.56
CA ALA A 579 -2.96 -41.85 3.61
C ALA A 579 -2.16 -40.69 2.97
N THR A 580 -0.97 -40.98 2.45
CA THR A 580 -0.29 -40.01 1.59
C THR A 580 -1.00 -39.91 0.23
N LEU A 581 -0.81 -38.82 -0.51
CA LEU A 581 -1.31 -38.73 -1.88
C LEU A 581 -0.62 -39.76 -2.79
N ALA A 582 0.65 -40.08 -2.51
CA ALA A 582 1.41 -41.09 -3.25
C ALA A 582 0.88 -42.52 -3.03
N GLU A 583 0.50 -42.87 -1.80
CA GLU A 583 -0.18 -44.14 -1.48
C GLU A 583 -1.51 -44.29 -2.23
N GLN A 584 -2.14 -43.17 -2.58
CA GLN A 584 -3.41 -43.10 -3.30
C GLN A 584 -3.22 -42.88 -4.82
N GLY A 585 -2.01 -43.12 -5.35
CA GLY A 585 -1.74 -43.06 -6.79
C GLY A 585 -1.37 -41.69 -7.36
N VAL A 586 -1.34 -40.63 -6.54
CA VAL A 586 -0.94 -39.27 -6.96
C VAL A 586 0.51 -39.00 -6.54
N SER A 587 1.44 -39.33 -7.44
CA SER A 587 2.89 -39.21 -7.19
C SER A 587 3.43 -37.80 -7.45
N GLY A 588 4.62 -37.49 -6.91
CA GLY A 588 5.33 -36.23 -7.19
C GLY A 588 4.92 -35.02 -6.34
N LEU A 589 4.04 -35.21 -5.35
CA LEU A 589 3.64 -34.19 -4.39
C LEU A 589 4.38 -34.39 -3.07
N ASP A 590 5.50 -33.70 -2.95
CA ASP A 590 6.22 -33.54 -1.69
C ASP A 590 6.42 -32.04 -1.45
N VAL A 591 5.61 -31.48 -0.56
CA VAL A 591 5.57 -30.04 -0.28
C VAL A 591 5.65 -29.84 1.25
N GLU A 592 6.85 -29.92 1.80
CA GLU A 592 7.09 -29.56 3.20
C GLU A 592 7.20 -28.04 3.35
N GLN A 593 6.53 -27.47 4.35
CA GLN A 593 6.61 -26.04 4.65
C GLN A 593 7.57 -25.82 5.81
N TRP A 594 8.76 -25.31 5.53
CA TRP A 594 9.71 -24.89 6.57
C TRP A 594 9.63 -23.38 6.82
N TYR A 595 9.95 -23.01 8.06
CA TYR A 595 9.98 -21.65 8.58
C TYR A 595 11.37 -21.38 9.17
N GLY A 596 11.90 -20.19 8.94
CA GLY A 596 13.25 -19.80 9.37
C GLY A 596 13.30 -18.35 9.80
N LEU A 597 14.30 -18.03 10.62
CA LEU A 597 14.60 -16.66 11.03
C LEU A 597 15.83 -16.18 10.26
N PHE A 598 15.76 -14.96 9.73
CA PHE A 598 16.83 -14.33 8.96
C PHE A 598 17.04 -12.89 9.44
N ALA A 599 18.26 -12.38 9.28
CA ALA A 599 18.58 -10.97 9.42
C ALA A 599 18.95 -10.37 8.04
N PRO A 600 19.04 -9.04 7.89
CA PRO A 600 19.57 -8.43 6.67
C PRO A 600 21.02 -8.88 6.42
N ALA A 601 21.40 -8.98 5.15
CA ALA A 601 22.79 -9.24 4.77
C ALA A 601 23.75 -8.21 5.37
N GLY A 602 24.95 -8.65 5.75
CA GLY A 602 25.95 -7.83 6.43
C GLY A 602 25.78 -7.74 7.95
N THR A 603 24.78 -8.40 8.54
CA THR A 603 24.64 -8.44 10.00
C THR A 603 25.87 -9.09 10.64
N PRO A 604 26.48 -8.48 11.68
CA PRO A 604 27.71 -8.99 12.29
C PRO A 604 27.60 -10.47 12.71
N PRO A 605 28.59 -11.32 12.40
CA PRO A 605 28.56 -12.75 12.74
C PRO A 605 28.31 -13.01 14.22
N ALA A 606 28.88 -12.19 15.11
CA ALA A 606 28.66 -12.32 16.55
C ALA A 606 27.18 -12.08 16.96
N SER A 607 26.47 -11.19 16.27
CA SER A 607 25.04 -10.95 16.48
C SER A 607 24.21 -12.13 15.99
N ILE A 608 24.55 -12.67 14.80
CA ILE A 608 23.92 -13.89 14.26
C ILE A 608 24.11 -15.08 15.21
N ASP A 609 25.32 -15.28 15.72
CA ASP A 609 25.63 -16.35 16.68
C ASP A 609 24.83 -16.20 17.98
N ARG A 610 24.69 -14.97 18.49
CA ARG A 610 23.89 -14.70 19.69
C ARG A 610 22.40 -14.98 19.44
N LEU A 611 21.87 -14.58 18.29
CA LEU A 611 20.50 -14.83 17.88
C LEU A 611 20.23 -16.31 17.66
N ASN A 612 21.13 -17.04 17.00
CA ASN A 612 21.03 -18.48 16.79
C ASN A 612 21.01 -19.23 18.13
N ARG A 613 21.91 -18.90 19.06
CA ARG A 613 21.91 -19.51 20.40
C ARG A 613 20.60 -19.26 21.15
N ALA A 614 20.08 -18.03 21.11
CA ALA A 614 18.80 -17.71 21.75
C ALA A 614 17.65 -18.47 21.08
N LEU A 615 17.58 -18.50 19.75
CA LEU A 615 16.58 -19.25 19.00
C LEU A 615 16.61 -20.75 19.34
N ASN A 616 17.79 -21.37 19.35
CA ASN A 616 17.94 -22.78 19.69
C ASN A 616 17.48 -23.09 21.13
N GLN A 617 17.73 -22.19 22.09
CA GLN A 617 17.19 -22.35 23.45
C GLN A 617 15.66 -22.28 23.45
N VAL A 618 15.06 -21.35 22.71
CA VAL A 618 13.60 -21.27 22.55
C VAL A 618 13.03 -22.53 21.93
N LEU A 619 13.65 -23.08 20.89
CA LEU A 619 13.16 -24.27 20.18
C LEU A 619 13.35 -25.57 20.97
N CYS A 620 14.19 -25.55 22.01
CA CYS A 620 14.33 -26.64 22.97
C CYS A 620 13.46 -26.48 24.22
N ASP A 621 12.78 -25.34 24.40
CA ASP A 621 11.86 -25.12 25.52
C ASP A 621 10.64 -26.07 25.39
N PRO A 622 10.34 -26.90 26.42
CA PRO A 622 9.26 -27.88 26.34
C PRO A 622 7.87 -27.28 26.05
N GLU A 623 7.60 -26.05 26.50
CA GLU A 623 6.34 -25.36 26.23
C GLU A 623 6.24 -24.98 24.76
N VAL A 624 7.33 -24.49 24.16
CA VAL A 624 7.38 -24.15 22.73
C VAL A 624 7.22 -25.39 21.88
N VAL A 625 7.95 -26.46 22.21
CA VAL A 625 7.84 -27.77 21.52
C VAL A 625 6.41 -28.29 21.59
N ALA A 626 5.80 -28.28 22.78
CA ALA A 626 4.42 -28.73 22.95
C ALA A 626 3.42 -27.87 22.16
N ARG A 627 3.59 -26.54 22.10
CA ARG A 627 2.72 -25.64 21.32
C ARG A 627 2.88 -25.81 19.81
N PHE A 628 4.07 -26.13 19.33
CA PHE A 628 4.27 -26.44 17.91
C PHE A 628 3.64 -27.80 17.57
N GLN A 629 3.89 -28.81 18.40
CA GLN A 629 3.34 -30.16 18.21
C GLN A 629 1.81 -30.19 18.32
N SER A 630 1.21 -29.42 19.21
CA SER A 630 -0.26 -29.37 19.38
C SER A 630 -1.00 -28.87 18.14
N HIS A 631 -0.30 -28.20 17.23
CA HIS A 631 -0.80 -27.77 15.94
C HIS A 631 -0.21 -28.60 14.77
N GLY A 632 0.75 -29.50 15.01
CA GLY A 632 1.35 -30.32 13.96
C GLY A 632 2.50 -29.64 13.19
N ALA A 633 3.26 -28.80 13.89
CA ALA A 633 4.59 -28.38 13.47
C ALA A 633 5.66 -29.04 14.35
N ARG A 634 6.85 -29.20 13.77
CA ARG A 634 8.04 -29.70 14.46
C ARG A 634 9.03 -28.57 14.65
N ALA A 635 9.47 -28.35 15.88
CA ALA A 635 10.59 -27.45 16.17
C ALA A 635 11.90 -28.08 15.65
N GLU A 636 12.76 -27.29 15.01
CA GLU A 636 13.99 -27.78 14.39
C GLU A 636 15.21 -26.92 14.78
N PRO A 637 15.71 -27.04 16.02
CA PRO A 637 16.94 -26.36 16.43
C PRO A 637 18.12 -26.84 15.57
N GLY A 638 19.03 -25.93 15.24
CA GLY A 638 20.14 -26.21 14.33
C GLY A 638 21.08 -25.03 14.12
N THR A 639 22.04 -25.22 13.21
CA THR A 639 23.03 -24.19 12.88
C THR A 639 22.52 -23.24 11.79
N THR A 640 23.17 -22.09 11.65
CA THR A 640 22.91 -21.12 10.57
C THR A 640 23.18 -21.74 9.20
N GLU A 641 24.22 -22.57 9.07
CA GLU A 641 24.58 -23.29 7.85
C GLU A 641 23.52 -24.31 7.45
N ALA A 642 22.88 -24.98 8.42
CA ALA A 642 21.81 -25.93 8.12
C ALA A 642 20.62 -25.24 7.43
N LEU A 643 20.24 -24.03 7.88
CA LEU A 643 19.23 -23.21 7.22
C LEU A 643 19.71 -22.74 5.83
N ALA A 644 20.95 -22.26 5.72
CA ALA A 644 21.52 -21.80 4.44
C ALA A 644 21.50 -22.91 3.38
N GLN A 645 21.94 -24.12 3.75
CA GLN A 645 21.93 -25.27 2.86
C GLN A 645 20.50 -25.72 2.51
N ARG A 646 19.56 -25.66 3.46
CA ARG A 646 18.15 -25.98 3.20
C ARG A 646 17.57 -25.02 2.17
N LEU A 647 17.82 -23.73 2.34
CA LEU A 647 17.42 -22.68 1.41
C LEU A 647 17.95 -22.93 0.00
N GLN A 648 19.26 -23.15 -0.15
CA GLN A 648 19.87 -23.39 -1.47
C GLN A 648 19.28 -24.62 -2.17
N ARG A 649 19.14 -25.74 -1.44
CA ARG A 649 18.55 -26.97 -1.99
C ARG A 649 17.11 -26.77 -2.45
N ASP A 650 16.29 -26.09 -1.65
CA ASP A 650 14.88 -25.88 -2.00
C ASP A 650 14.72 -24.86 -3.12
N LEU A 651 15.53 -23.80 -3.16
CA LEU A 651 15.51 -22.84 -4.28
C LEU A 651 15.85 -23.53 -5.60
N GLU A 652 16.87 -24.39 -5.63
CA GLU A 652 17.22 -25.18 -6.82
C GLU A 652 16.10 -26.16 -7.21
N ARG A 653 15.54 -26.88 -6.21
CA ARG A 653 14.41 -27.78 -6.40
C ARG A 653 13.22 -27.06 -7.03
N TRP A 654 12.80 -25.92 -6.47
CA TRP A 654 11.60 -25.22 -6.94
C TRP A 654 11.80 -24.58 -8.31
N ARG A 655 13.02 -24.10 -8.65
CA ARG A 655 13.35 -23.67 -10.02
C ARG A 655 13.16 -24.80 -11.03
N LYS A 656 13.63 -26.02 -10.72
CA LYS A 656 13.42 -27.21 -11.57
C LYS A 656 11.94 -27.56 -11.70
N VAL A 657 11.17 -27.47 -10.61
CA VAL A 657 9.72 -27.72 -10.62
C VAL A 657 8.98 -26.71 -11.50
N VAL A 658 9.22 -25.41 -11.33
CA VAL A 658 8.59 -24.36 -12.14
C VAL A 658 8.88 -24.57 -13.63
N ALA A 659 10.13 -24.85 -13.98
CA ALA A 659 10.53 -25.12 -15.36
C ALA A 659 9.83 -26.35 -15.96
N ARG A 660 9.74 -27.45 -15.20
CA ARG A 660 9.12 -28.71 -15.67
C ARG A 660 7.60 -28.63 -15.75
N ALA A 661 6.97 -28.01 -14.77
CA ALA A 661 5.52 -27.98 -14.61
C ALA A 661 4.85 -26.81 -15.35
N ARG A 662 5.63 -25.90 -15.97
CA ARG A 662 5.13 -24.69 -16.66
C ARG A 662 4.20 -23.83 -15.79
N ILE A 663 4.47 -23.79 -14.49
CA ILE A 663 3.69 -23.03 -13.49
C ILE A 663 3.94 -21.50 -13.61
N ALA A 664 4.86 -21.07 -14.49
CA ALA A 664 5.17 -19.66 -14.67
C ALA A 664 3.97 -18.82 -15.17
N PRO A 665 3.87 -17.54 -14.77
CA PRO A 665 2.86 -16.62 -15.30
C PRO A 665 2.87 -16.61 -16.83
N LYS A 666 1.68 -16.56 -17.45
CA LYS A 666 1.49 -16.63 -18.91
C LYS A 666 2.27 -15.58 -19.72
N GLU A 667 2.76 -14.52 -19.09
CA GLU A 667 3.61 -13.48 -19.72
C GLU A 667 5.05 -13.95 -20.00
N GLN A 668 5.59 -14.94 -19.27
CA GLN A 668 6.97 -15.39 -19.48
C GLN A 668 7.11 -16.55 -20.47
N SER A 669 6.01 -17.22 -20.83
CA SER A 669 6.04 -18.31 -21.82
C SER A 669 6.28 -17.82 -23.25
N GLN A 670 6.14 -16.51 -23.52
CA GLN A 670 6.41 -15.91 -24.83
C GLN A 670 7.86 -15.43 -25.01
N LEU A 671 8.65 -15.34 -23.94
CA LEU A 671 10.05 -14.91 -23.98
C LEU A 671 11.05 -16.06 -24.11
N ALA A 672 10.59 -17.32 -24.08
CA ALA A 672 11.43 -18.50 -24.29
C ALA A 672 11.51 -18.96 -25.76
N LEU A 673 11.05 -18.14 -26.71
CA LEU A 673 11.09 -18.41 -28.15
C LEU A 673 11.84 -17.35 -28.98
N TYR A 674 12.68 -16.53 -28.35
CA TYR A 674 13.64 -15.68 -29.05
C TYR A 674 15.03 -15.74 -28.43
#